data_AF-A0A3M7NYY9-F1
#
_entry.id   AF-A0A3M7NYY9-F1
#
_cell.length_a   1.000
_cell.length_b   1.000
_cell.length_c   1.000
_cell.angle_alpha   90.00
_cell.angle_beta   90.00
_cell.angle_gamma   90.00
#
_symmetry.space_group_name_H-M   'P 1'
#
loop_
_entity.id
_entity.type
_entity.pdbx_description
1 polymer ?
#
loop_
_entity_poly.entity_id
_entity_poly.type
_entity_poly.pdbx_seq_one_letter_code
_entity_poly.pdbx_strand_id
1 'polypeptide(L)'
;MSDLKLAEKVSQEPTGSFKEGTLCISLPASLEEGEVDWTEQEETAVRRKFDLLLTPLLTLLYLCCAIDRSAIGNAKIEGMEKDLSLVGYEYNIVLTIFFCFYLAVEVPSNVLLKYAGPKWYAFVQDYAGLATARAFLGIFEGGTMPAVALVLSCFYKKGELFLRMSFFIASSSLASSFGGLLAAGLSQVPRWGVSGNPIHTWRNIFFFEGLVTMLIAASAPWFLPQSPETAFFLTPRQRYIAAERMRREIGASVKMRVTWQHVKIAIFNVHTNICAWCFFCTNAAVQGFGAFVPTILKAFGWTSTEAQLKSVPPYLVACVVTIAIGYASDRAQKRGIFIAGIMPLPIIGFAILRWTTSAEGRYAAVFLNAIGCFAASAGMLSWAINNAGNPAAAAVAGGYVVAIGSIGGVLSTWSYLPSDSPLFHTGHSIFFGLMLLCFVLALVGIAHCSYENKARAAGKRDHRLAGVTSEKDKLNLGHRNPEFRMADNGHNGAYPTGTGPEKIQTDIITLTRFITEQQLKHKEATGDFTLLCQTLQFSFKSIAYYIRRATLINLTGLAGSSNTTGDDQKKLDVISNDLFIAAMRGSGKARALVSEEEESIIYFDEHPNARYVVACDPIDGSSNLDAGVSVGTIFGIMKLPDEAIASGRRPTAEDLLRPGTELEAAGFTMYGASAQLVLTVKGGTVNGFTLDNALGEFILTHPNMQIPKKRAIYSVNEGNSLYWDQKTINWVNSLKSPAPGTDASKFKPYSSRYIGSMVADAYRTLLYGGIFAYPADKKSPKGKLRILYECAPMALVMENAGGKAINSKMERMLEVLPTSIHDRSGIFMGSADEVAKVIEAHK
;
A
#
# COMPACT_ATOMS: atom_id res chain seq x y z
N MET A 1 -57.08 30.81 7.72
CA MET A 1 -57.29 31.11 9.15
C MET A 1 -57.16 29.79 9.89
N SER A 2 -56.21 29.74 10.83
CA SER A 2 -56.09 28.79 11.98
C SER A 2 -56.51 27.34 11.73
N ASP A 3 -55.61 26.36 11.63
CA ASP A 3 -54.92 25.82 12.80
C ASP A 3 -53.70 24.98 12.41
N LEU A 4 -52.52 25.33 12.94
CA LEU A 4 -51.35 24.45 13.01
C LEU A 4 -50.30 25.10 13.94
N LYS A 5 -50.58 25.07 15.25
CA LYS A 5 -49.60 25.34 16.31
C LYS A 5 -49.98 24.56 17.56
N LEU A 6 -49.36 23.39 17.78
CA LEU A 6 -48.82 22.95 19.07
C LEU A 6 -48.10 21.59 18.92
N ALA A 7 -46.92 21.61 18.29
CA ALA A 7 -45.93 20.53 18.38
C ALA A 7 -44.55 21.04 17.94
N GLU A 8 -44.01 22.03 18.65
CA GLU A 8 -42.61 22.47 18.49
C GLU A 8 -42.02 22.75 19.87
N LYS A 9 -41.24 21.82 20.40
CA LYS A 9 -39.95 22.06 21.06
C LYS A 9 -39.33 20.75 21.55
N VAL A 10 -38.01 20.67 21.34
CA VAL A 10 -37.04 19.64 21.78
C VAL A 10 -36.81 18.47 20.82
N SER A 11 -36.19 18.78 19.67
CA SER A 11 -35.15 17.93 19.07
C SER A 11 -34.23 18.79 18.18
N GLN A 12 -33.08 19.18 18.73
CA GLN A 12 -31.95 19.71 17.96
C GLN A 12 -30.71 18.90 18.34
N GLU A 13 -30.39 17.90 17.51
CA GLU A 13 -29.02 17.41 17.31
C GLU A 13 -28.68 17.66 15.83
N PRO A 14 -27.51 18.25 15.49
CA PRO A 14 -27.15 18.49 14.11
C PRO A 14 -26.59 17.21 13.46
N THR A 15 -27.29 16.72 12.45
CA THR A 15 -26.80 15.72 11.49
C THR A 15 -25.68 16.32 10.63
N GLY A 16 -24.43 16.10 11.04
CA GLY A 16 -23.25 16.38 10.23
C GLY A 16 -23.05 15.30 9.16
N SER A 17 -23.36 15.62 7.90
CA SER A 17 -22.94 14.85 6.75
C SER A 17 -21.41 14.86 6.61
N PHE A 18 -20.82 13.70 6.37
CA PHE A 18 -19.42 13.58 5.99
C PHE A 18 -19.21 14.32 4.66
N LYS A 19 -18.61 15.51 4.72
CA LYS A 19 -18.01 16.17 3.56
C LYS A 19 -16.67 15.49 3.27
N GLU A 20 -16.55 14.87 2.10
CA GLU A 20 -15.26 14.65 1.45
C GLU A 20 -14.66 16.02 1.10
N GLY A 21 -13.90 16.58 2.04
CA GLY A 21 -13.11 17.79 1.85
C GLY A 21 -11.65 17.41 1.73
N THR A 22 -11.08 17.56 0.54
CA THR A 22 -9.64 17.66 0.29
C THR A 22 -9.08 18.80 1.13
N LEU A 23 -8.48 18.48 2.28
CA LEU A 23 -7.74 19.47 3.06
C LEU A 23 -6.36 19.64 2.43
N CYS A 24 -6.29 20.52 1.41
CA CYS A 24 -5.02 21.07 0.95
C CYS A 24 -4.41 21.90 2.11
N ILE A 25 -3.38 21.37 2.76
CA ILE A 25 -2.53 22.18 3.63
C ILE A 25 -1.61 23.00 2.73
N SER A 26 -1.78 24.31 2.75
CA SER A 26 -0.80 25.26 2.23
C SER A 26 0.54 25.03 2.94
N LEU A 27 1.61 24.88 2.16
CA LEU A 27 2.98 24.88 2.68
C LEU A 27 3.20 26.19 3.48
N PRO A 28 3.83 26.15 4.67
CA PRO A 28 4.36 27.36 5.28
C PRO A 28 5.35 27.98 4.29
N ALA A 29 5.21 29.27 4.01
CA ALA A 29 5.97 30.04 3.01
C ALA A 29 7.47 30.21 3.31
N SER A 30 8.07 29.32 4.11
CA SER A 30 9.43 29.47 4.66
C SER A 30 10.34 28.25 4.42
N LEU A 31 10.05 27.39 3.44
CA LEU A 31 10.97 26.34 3.00
C LEU A 31 11.44 26.67 1.58
N GLU A 32 12.70 27.07 1.45
CA GLU A 32 13.36 27.40 0.18
C GLU A 32 13.34 26.22 -0.81
N GLU A 33 13.21 26.53 -2.10
CA GLU A 33 12.94 25.61 -3.24
C GLU A 33 14.05 24.57 -3.56
N GLY A 34 15.00 24.33 -2.66
CA GLY A 34 16.15 23.42 -2.86
C GLY A 34 16.12 22.07 -2.12
N GLU A 35 15.22 21.84 -1.16
CA GLU A 35 15.26 20.66 -0.28
C GLU A 35 13.99 19.80 -0.33
N VAL A 36 13.53 19.41 -1.53
CA VAL A 36 12.33 18.54 -1.68
C VAL A 36 12.64 17.08 -1.34
N ASP A 37 13.89 16.64 -1.50
CA ASP A 37 14.37 15.36 -0.99
C ASP A 37 15.08 15.54 0.36
N TRP A 38 14.98 14.50 1.20
CA TRP A 38 15.58 14.47 2.52
C TRP A 38 16.75 13.50 2.58
N THR A 39 17.70 13.79 3.46
CA THR A 39 18.83 12.90 3.71
C THR A 39 18.40 11.70 4.56
N GLU A 40 19.15 10.59 4.49
CA GLU A 40 18.94 9.42 5.36
C GLU A 40 19.06 9.78 6.86
N GLN A 41 19.84 10.81 7.17
CA GLN A 41 19.99 11.34 8.53
C GLN A 41 18.71 12.01 9.01
N GLU A 42 18.04 12.81 8.18
CA GLU A 42 16.76 13.44 8.51
C GLU A 42 15.66 12.40 8.67
N GLU A 43 15.62 11.39 7.79
CA GLU A 43 14.67 10.28 7.91
C GLU A 43 14.88 9.49 9.21
N THR A 44 16.15 9.25 9.57
CA THR A 44 16.54 8.60 10.83
C THR A 44 16.17 9.46 12.03
N ALA A 45 16.30 10.78 11.95
CA ALA A 45 15.90 11.70 13.01
C ALA A 45 14.37 11.67 13.25
N VAL A 46 13.57 11.66 12.18
CA VAL A 46 12.11 11.48 12.26
C VAL A 46 11.77 10.14 12.91
N ARG A 47 12.40 9.06 12.46
CA ARG A 47 12.21 7.72 13.04
C ARG A 47 12.56 7.67 14.52
N ARG A 48 13.69 8.25 14.94
CA ARG A 48 14.10 8.33 16.35
C ARG A 48 13.07 9.08 17.19
N LYS A 49 12.46 10.14 16.67
CA LYS A 49 11.37 10.84 17.38
C LYS A 49 10.13 9.97 17.56
N PHE A 50 9.76 9.17 16.55
CA PHE A 50 8.71 8.18 16.71
C PHE A 50 9.08 7.12 17.75
N ASP A 51 10.32 6.62 17.71
CA ASP A 51 10.79 5.61 18.66
C ASP A 51 10.86 6.12 20.10
N LEU A 52 11.08 7.43 20.30
CA LEU A 52 11.17 8.06 21.62
C LEU A 52 9.82 8.48 22.20
N LEU A 53 8.80 8.71 21.37
CA LEU A 53 7.50 9.21 21.84
C LEU A 53 6.36 8.21 21.59
N LEU A 54 6.19 7.75 20.35
CA LEU A 54 5.05 6.93 19.95
C LEU A 54 5.17 5.49 20.48
N THR A 55 6.34 4.88 20.33
CA THR A 55 6.56 3.49 20.78
C THR A 55 6.45 3.36 22.30
N PRO A 56 7.07 4.22 23.13
CA PRO A 56 6.92 4.16 24.58
C PRO A 56 5.49 4.42 25.05
N LEU A 57 4.77 5.36 24.41
CA LEU A 57 3.38 5.66 24.76
C LEU A 57 2.45 4.46 24.48
N LEU A 58 2.55 3.85 23.31
CA LEU A 58 1.77 2.66 22.96
C LEU A 58 2.14 1.45 23.83
N THR A 59 3.43 1.33 24.17
CA THR A 59 3.94 0.31 25.08
C THR A 59 3.41 0.52 26.50
N LEU A 60 3.34 1.77 26.98
CA LEU A 60 2.80 2.12 28.29
C LEU A 60 1.30 1.83 28.38
N LEU A 61 0.52 2.17 27.35
CA LEU A 61 -0.91 1.87 27.30
C LEU A 61 -1.16 0.36 27.39
N TYR A 62 -0.41 -0.44 26.65
CA TYR A 62 -0.54 -1.90 26.72
C TYR A 62 0.02 -2.50 28.00
N LEU A 63 1.08 -1.93 28.56
CA LEU A 63 1.58 -2.30 29.87
C LEU A 63 0.49 -2.13 30.94
N CYS A 64 -0.29 -1.04 30.90
CA CYS A 64 -1.43 -0.85 31.80
C CYS A 64 -2.48 -1.96 31.63
N CYS A 65 -2.90 -2.28 30.39
CA CYS A 65 -3.81 -3.39 30.13
C CYS A 65 -3.27 -4.75 30.65
N ALA A 66 -1.97 -5.00 30.47
CA ALA A 66 -1.34 -6.23 30.93
C ALA A 66 -1.24 -6.30 32.46
N ILE A 67 -1.02 -5.17 33.14
CA ILE A 67 -1.08 -5.07 34.61
C ILE A 67 -2.50 -5.44 35.08
N ASP A 68 -3.54 -4.80 34.52
CA ASP A 68 -4.94 -5.04 34.86
C ASP A 68 -5.34 -6.52 34.70
N ARG A 69 -4.82 -7.18 33.65
CA ARG A 69 -5.04 -8.61 33.42
C ARG A 69 -4.41 -9.49 34.51
N SER A 70 -3.20 -9.15 34.95
CA SER A 70 -2.45 -9.93 35.94
C SER A 70 -2.86 -9.63 37.39
N ALA A 71 -3.49 -8.49 37.64
CA ALA A 71 -3.91 -8.01 38.97
C ALA A 71 -4.76 -9.04 39.73
N ILE A 72 -5.61 -9.79 39.03
CA ILE A 72 -6.47 -10.83 39.65
C ILE A 72 -5.67 -11.99 40.26
N GLY A 73 -4.46 -12.28 39.77
CA GLY A 73 -3.56 -13.26 40.36
C GLY A 73 -2.97 -12.79 41.69
N ASN A 74 -2.58 -11.52 41.76
CA ASN A 74 -2.08 -10.87 42.97
C ASN A 74 -3.19 -10.69 44.02
N ALA A 75 -4.38 -10.25 43.58
CA ALA A 75 -5.54 -10.06 44.45
C ALA A 75 -5.98 -11.37 45.12
N LYS A 76 -5.87 -12.51 44.43
CA LYS A 76 -6.22 -13.83 44.98
C LYS A 76 -5.47 -14.14 46.27
N ILE A 77 -4.14 -13.93 46.28
CA ILE A 77 -3.31 -14.24 47.45
C ILE A 77 -3.46 -13.22 48.59
N GLU A 78 -4.07 -12.06 48.31
CA GLU A 78 -4.39 -10.97 49.26
C GLU A 78 -5.80 -11.06 49.85
N GLY A 79 -6.44 -12.23 49.78
CA GLY A 79 -7.71 -12.50 50.48
C GLY A 79 -8.99 -12.34 49.65
N MET A 80 -8.88 -11.97 48.37
CA MET A 80 -10.05 -11.82 47.47
C MET A 80 -10.94 -13.06 47.42
N GLU A 81 -10.37 -14.26 47.44
CA GLU A 81 -11.11 -15.53 47.41
C GLU A 81 -12.01 -15.70 48.64
N LYS A 82 -11.52 -15.28 49.81
CA LYS A 82 -12.27 -15.33 51.07
C LYS A 82 -13.32 -14.22 51.13
N ASP A 83 -12.95 -13.00 50.76
CA ASP A 83 -13.83 -11.83 50.85
C ASP A 83 -15.04 -11.91 49.89
N LEU A 84 -14.86 -12.52 48.72
CA LEU A 84 -15.94 -12.73 47.74
C LEU A 84 -16.61 -14.11 47.88
N SER A 85 -16.21 -14.92 48.87
CA SER A 85 -16.72 -16.27 49.10
C SER A 85 -16.69 -17.16 47.85
N LEU A 86 -15.58 -17.13 47.10
CA LEU A 86 -15.44 -17.92 45.88
C LEU A 86 -15.32 -19.41 46.23
N VAL A 87 -16.19 -20.25 45.68
CA VAL A 87 -16.25 -21.69 45.94
C VAL A 87 -15.83 -22.50 44.71
N GLY A 88 -15.03 -23.54 44.94
CA GLY A 88 -14.68 -24.52 43.91
C GLY A 88 -13.92 -23.91 42.73
N TYR A 89 -14.57 -23.86 41.55
CA TYR A 89 -13.97 -23.42 40.29
C TYR A 89 -14.36 -21.99 39.89
N GLU A 90 -15.05 -21.24 40.75
CA GLU A 90 -15.53 -19.88 40.45
C GLU A 90 -14.42 -18.91 40.03
N TYR A 91 -13.23 -19.01 40.62
CA TYR A 91 -12.05 -18.25 40.19
C TYR A 91 -11.68 -18.54 38.73
N ASN A 92 -11.64 -19.82 38.35
CA ASN A 92 -11.29 -20.28 37.00
C ASN A 92 -12.38 -19.89 35.98
N ILE A 93 -13.66 -19.91 36.38
CA ILE A 93 -14.79 -19.46 35.56
C ILE A 93 -14.67 -17.96 35.25
N VAL A 94 -14.37 -17.13 36.26
CA VAL A 94 -14.17 -15.69 36.11
C VAL A 94 -13.00 -15.36 35.18
N LEU A 95 -11.89 -16.12 35.26
CA LEU A 95 -10.78 -15.99 34.32
C LEU A 95 -11.23 -16.36 32.89
N THR A 96 -12.06 -17.39 32.75
CA THR A 96 -12.57 -17.87 31.44
C THR A 96 -13.51 -16.85 30.79
N ILE A 97 -14.39 -16.21 31.58
CA ILE A 97 -15.32 -15.17 31.09
C ILE A 97 -14.54 -14.06 30.35
N PHE A 98 -13.43 -13.58 30.92
CA PHE A 98 -12.59 -12.59 30.25
C PHE A 98 -12.13 -13.06 28.87
N PHE A 99 -11.58 -14.27 28.75
CA PHE A 99 -11.08 -14.78 27.47
C PHE A 99 -12.20 -15.03 26.46
N CYS A 100 -13.40 -15.45 26.89
CA CYS A 100 -14.56 -15.60 26.01
C CYS A 100 -14.93 -14.27 25.34
N PHE A 101 -15.03 -13.19 26.12
CA PHE A 101 -15.34 -11.86 25.59
C PHE A 101 -14.17 -11.25 24.81
N TYR A 102 -12.94 -11.46 25.27
CA TYR A 102 -11.73 -11.04 24.56
C TYR A 102 -11.67 -11.64 23.16
N LEU A 103 -11.83 -12.98 23.03
CA LEU A 103 -11.83 -13.68 21.74
C LEU A 103 -13.00 -13.27 20.84
N ALA A 104 -14.18 -13.04 21.42
CA ALA A 104 -15.36 -12.61 20.67
C ALA A 104 -15.19 -11.21 20.05
N VAL A 105 -14.44 -10.32 20.71
CA VAL A 105 -14.22 -8.93 20.26
C VAL A 105 -12.92 -8.76 19.48
N GLU A 106 -11.90 -9.59 19.71
CA GLU A 106 -10.59 -9.48 19.06
C GLU A 106 -10.68 -9.47 17.51
N VAL A 107 -11.51 -10.34 16.91
CA VAL A 107 -11.68 -10.38 15.45
C VAL A 107 -12.56 -9.22 14.91
N PRO A 108 -13.75 -8.94 15.47
CA PRO A 108 -14.63 -7.86 14.99
C PRO A 108 -14.14 -6.44 15.30
N SER A 109 -13.34 -6.25 16.36
CA SER A 109 -12.82 -4.95 16.80
C SER A 109 -12.06 -4.21 15.69
N ASN A 110 -11.38 -4.94 14.81
CA ASN A 110 -10.70 -4.39 13.62
C ASN A 110 -11.62 -3.58 12.68
N VAL A 111 -12.93 -3.86 12.70
CA VAL A 111 -13.94 -3.14 11.93
C VAL A 111 -14.65 -2.08 12.79
N LEU A 112 -14.84 -2.37 14.08
CA LEU A 112 -15.52 -1.52 15.07
C LEU A 112 -14.69 -0.33 15.56
N LEU A 113 -13.36 -0.35 15.41
CA LEU A 113 -12.43 0.74 15.78
C LEU A 113 -12.74 2.09 15.09
N LYS A 114 -13.72 2.15 14.18
CA LYS A 114 -14.24 3.38 13.58
C LYS A 114 -15.40 4.05 14.33
N TYR A 115 -16.04 3.41 15.32
CA TYR A 115 -17.39 3.82 15.73
C TYR A 115 -17.75 3.93 17.21
N ALA A 116 -16.86 3.69 18.19
CA ALA A 116 -17.30 3.81 19.58
C ALA A 116 -16.21 4.19 20.59
N GLY A 117 -16.56 5.12 21.49
CA GLY A 117 -15.90 5.35 22.77
C GLY A 117 -16.82 4.92 23.93
N PRO A 118 -16.29 4.43 25.07
CA PRO A 118 -17.12 3.99 26.20
C PRO A 118 -16.94 4.82 27.48
N LYS A 119 -17.98 4.88 28.33
CA LYS A 119 -17.97 5.41 29.70
C LYS A 119 -18.89 4.57 30.59
N TRP A 120 -18.39 3.88 31.63
CA TRP A 120 -19.10 3.52 32.90
C TRP A 120 -18.09 2.89 33.90
N TYR A 121 -18.28 3.09 35.22
CA TYR A 121 -17.44 2.55 36.30
C TYR A 121 -18.20 1.49 37.10
N ALA A 122 -17.57 0.35 37.41
CA ALA A 122 -18.16 -0.72 38.22
C ALA A 122 -17.33 -0.99 39.49
N PHE A 123 -17.97 -0.94 40.66
CA PHE A 123 -17.40 -1.35 41.94
C PHE A 123 -17.83 -2.79 42.26
N VAL A 124 -16.87 -3.70 42.42
CA VAL A 124 -17.10 -5.15 42.60
C VAL A 124 -17.26 -5.50 44.08
N GLN A 125 -18.32 -6.23 44.45
CA GLN A 125 -18.60 -6.64 45.83
C GLN A 125 -18.93 -8.12 46.01
N ASP A 126 -19.25 -8.82 44.92
CA ASP A 126 -19.69 -10.20 44.89
C ASP A 126 -19.16 -10.90 43.62
N TYR A 127 -19.40 -12.22 43.52
CA TYR A 127 -19.03 -13.01 42.34
C TYR A 127 -19.60 -12.45 41.04
N ALA A 128 -20.87 -12.02 41.05
CA ALA A 128 -21.55 -11.46 39.88
C ALA A 128 -20.89 -10.16 39.41
N GLY A 129 -20.52 -9.28 40.33
CA GLY A 129 -19.76 -8.07 40.04
C GLY A 129 -18.38 -8.38 39.44
N LEU A 130 -17.68 -9.38 39.98
CA LEU A 130 -16.36 -9.78 39.48
C LEU A 130 -16.44 -10.36 38.07
N ALA A 131 -17.41 -11.25 37.82
CA ALA A 131 -17.68 -11.82 36.50
C ALA A 131 -18.03 -10.73 35.47
N THR A 132 -18.87 -9.77 35.85
CA THR A 132 -19.28 -8.64 35.00
C THR A 132 -18.10 -7.74 34.66
N ALA A 133 -17.27 -7.39 35.65
CA ALA A 133 -16.07 -6.59 35.44
C ALA A 133 -15.09 -7.28 34.47
N ARG A 134 -14.94 -8.60 34.57
CA ARG A 134 -14.09 -9.39 33.67
C ARG A 134 -14.63 -9.48 32.24
N ALA A 135 -15.95 -9.54 32.07
CA ALA A 135 -16.58 -9.46 30.75
C ALA A 135 -16.29 -8.11 30.09
N PHE A 136 -16.51 -7.00 30.80
CA PHE A 136 -16.21 -5.65 30.29
C PHE A 136 -14.72 -5.47 29.96
N LEU A 137 -13.83 -5.93 30.84
CA LEU A 137 -12.40 -5.86 30.59
C LEU A 137 -12.02 -6.64 29.32
N GLY A 138 -12.60 -7.83 29.09
CA GLY A 138 -12.40 -8.60 27.86
C GLY A 138 -12.91 -7.87 26.61
N ILE A 139 -14.08 -7.22 26.69
CA ILE A 139 -14.65 -6.43 25.59
C ILE A 139 -13.74 -5.24 25.23
N PHE A 140 -13.28 -4.49 26.22
CA PHE A 140 -12.49 -3.28 25.97
C PHE A 140 -11.03 -3.58 25.62
N GLU A 141 -10.41 -4.60 26.21
CA GLU A 141 -9.03 -4.98 25.89
C GLU A 141 -8.89 -5.69 24.54
N GLY A 142 -9.90 -6.44 24.10
CA GLY A 142 -9.83 -7.31 22.91
C GLY A 142 -9.39 -6.60 21.63
N GLY A 143 -9.68 -5.29 21.49
CA GLY A 143 -9.28 -4.49 20.34
C GLY A 143 -7.90 -3.82 20.44
N THR A 144 -7.23 -3.90 21.59
CA THR A 144 -6.01 -3.10 21.87
C THR A 144 -4.82 -3.54 21.03
N MET A 145 -4.54 -4.85 20.97
CA MET A 145 -3.39 -5.37 20.24
C MET A 145 -3.50 -5.11 18.72
N PRO A 146 -4.64 -5.36 18.06
CA PRO A 146 -4.81 -4.98 16.66
C PRO A 146 -4.78 -3.46 16.42
N ALA A 147 -5.33 -2.64 17.34
CA ALA A 147 -5.28 -1.19 17.24
C ALA A 147 -3.85 -0.64 17.29
N VAL A 148 -3.01 -1.16 18.19
CA VAL A 148 -1.61 -0.74 18.29
C VAL A 148 -0.84 -1.13 17.03
N ALA A 149 -1.06 -2.34 16.50
CA ALA A 149 -0.45 -2.78 15.25
C ALA A 149 -0.85 -1.87 14.07
N LEU A 150 -2.13 -1.46 14.00
CA LEU A 150 -2.63 -0.53 12.99
C LEU A 150 -1.98 0.85 13.13
N VAL A 151 -1.95 1.42 14.33
CA VAL A 151 -1.32 2.73 14.59
C VAL A 151 0.15 2.68 14.19
N LEU A 152 0.92 1.69 14.65
CA LEU A 152 2.33 1.59 14.29
C LEU A 152 2.52 1.46 12.77
N SER A 153 1.63 0.76 12.05
CA SER A 153 1.68 0.65 10.59
C SER A 153 1.44 1.96 9.84
N CYS A 154 0.80 2.95 10.48
CA CYS A 154 0.59 4.28 9.91
C CYS A 154 1.82 5.19 10.03
N PHE A 155 2.74 4.91 10.96
CA PHE A 155 3.90 5.76 11.25
C PHE A 155 5.25 5.13 10.87
N TYR A 156 5.32 3.81 10.77
CA TYR A 156 6.55 3.07 10.47
C TYR A 156 6.49 2.31 9.15
N LYS A 157 7.64 2.23 8.46
CA LYS A 157 7.78 1.40 7.26
C LYS A 157 7.70 -0.09 7.62
N LYS A 158 7.37 -0.95 6.66
CA LYS A 158 7.23 -2.41 6.92
C LYS A 158 8.47 -3.05 7.54
N GLY A 159 9.67 -2.66 7.07
CA GLY A 159 10.94 -3.14 7.61
C GLY A 159 11.28 -2.63 9.01
N GLU A 160 10.61 -1.57 9.47
CA GLU A 160 10.85 -0.95 10.78
C GLU A 160 9.87 -1.47 11.84
N LEU A 161 8.66 -1.88 11.43
CA LEU A 161 7.56 -2.27 12.32
C LEU A 161 7.92 -3.42 13.28
N PHE A 162 8.72 -4.38 12.81
CA PHE A 162 8.96 -5.64 13.51
C PHE A 162 9.66 -5.48 14.88
N LEU A 163 10.69 -4.63 14.94
CA LEU A 163 11.40 -4.34 16.19
C LEU A 163 10.48 -3.65 17.22
N ARG A 164 9.59 -2.75 16.77
CA ARG A 164 8.65 -2.03 17.65
C ARG A 164 7.58 -2.96 18.21
N MET A 165 7.08 -3.89 17.39
CA MET A 165 6.18 -4.95 17.85
C MET A 165 6.86 -5.86 18.89
N SER A 166 8.19 -6.06 18.80
CA SER A 166 8.94 -6.84 19.79
C SER A 166 9.07 -6.11 21.13
N PHE A 167 9.32 -4.79 21.14
CA PHE A 167 9.26 -3.98 22.37
C PHE A 167 7.87 -4.01 23.00
N PHE A 168 6.84 -3.90 22.17
CA PHE A 168 5.45 -3.98 22.59
C PHE A 168 5.14 -5.33 23.28
N ILE A 169 5.49 -6.46 22.66
CA ILE A 169 5.27 -7.78 23.26
C ILE A 169 6.09 -7.97 24.54
N ALA A 170 7.34 -7.50 24.56
CA ALA A 170 8.20 -7.57 25.74
C ALA A 170 7.61 -6.83 26.95
N SER A 171 6.83 -5.76 26.72
CA SER A 171 6.17 -5.04 27.81
C SER A 171 5.15 -5.86 28.60
N SER A 172 4.60 -6.94 28.04
CA SER A 172 3.75 -7.87 28.81
C SER A 172 4.48 -8.54 29.97
N SER A 173 5.77 -8.88 29.78
CA SER A 173 6.62 -9.41 30.86
C SER A 173 6.93 -8.32 31.89
N LEU A 174 7.24 -7.10 31.41
CA LEU A 174 7.49 -5.95 32.28
C LEU A 174 6.26 -5.60 33.14
N ALA A 175 5.07 -5.66 32.56
CA ALA A 175 3.79 -5.46 33.23
C ALA A 175 3.60 -6.46 34.38
N SER A 176 3.91 -7.74 34.16
CA SER A 176 3.81 -8.76 35.22
C SER A 176 4.81 -8.51 36.37
N SER A 177 5.98 -7.95 36.06
CA SER A 177 6.98 -7.54 37.07
C SER A 177 6.47 -6.35 37.90
N PHE A 178 5.96 -5.30 37.25
CA PHE A 178 5.40 -4.13 37.93
C PHE A 178 4.13 -4.46 38.72
N GLY A 179 3.24 -5.31 38.19
CA GLY A 179 2.03 -5.72 38.89
C GLY A 179 2.31 -6.44 40.21
N GLY A 180 3.33 -7.30 40.26
CA GLY A 180 3.78 -7.91 41.52
C GLY A 180 4.33 -6.89 42.52
N LEU A 181 5.14 -5.93 42.03
CA LEU A 181 5.71 -4.87 42.87
C LEU A 181 4.63 -3.92 43.42
N LEU A 182 3.70 -3.49 42.57
CA LEU A 182 2.57 -2.63 42.94
C LEU A 182 1.66 -3.34 43.93
N ALA A 183 1.32 -4.62 43.69
CA ALA A 183 0.53 -5.40 44.62
C ALA A 183 1.16 -5.49 46.02
N ALA A 184 2.48 -5.67 46.11
CA ALA A 184 3.21 -5.73 47.37
C ALA A 184 3.21 -4.41 48.14
N GLY A 185 3.21 -3.27 47.43
CA GLY A 185 3.10 -1.94 48.03
C GLY A 185 1.67 -1.57 48.42
N LEU A 186 0.71 -1.81 47.51
CA LEU A 186 -0.69 -1.42 47.67
C LEU A 186 -1.43 -2.29 48.70
N SER A 187 -0.98 -3.52 48.94
CA SER A 187 -1.51 -4.37 50.01
C SER A 187 -1.20 -3.85 51.41
N GLN A 188 -0.18 -2.99 51.56
CA GLN A 188 0.20 -2.38 52.84
C GLN A 188 -0.60 -1.11 53.18
N VAL A 189 -1.39 -0.59 52.23
CA VAL A 189 -2.19 0.62 52.44
C VAL A 189 -3.29 0.33 53.49
N PRO A 190 -3.37 1.12 54.59
CA PRO A 190 -4.36 0.94 55.65
C PRO A 190 -5.79 1.01 55.12
N ARG A 191 -6.74 0.38 55.83
CA ARG A 191 -8.18 0.39 55.49
C ARG A 191 -8.75 1.82 55.41
N TRP A 192 -9.47 2.12 54.33
CA TRP A 192 -10.07 3.43 54.06
C TRP A 192 -11.39 3.31 53.28
N GLY A 193 -12.16 4.40 53.13
CA GLY A 193 -13.46 4.40 52.44
C GLY A 193 -14.68 4.59 53.35
N VAL A 194 -15.88 4.56 52.77
CA VAL A 194 -17.15 4.79 53.48
C VAL A 194 -17.49 3.59 54.38
N SER A 195 -18.11 3.82 55.53
CA SER A 195 -18.42 2.79 56.54
C SER A 195 -19.16 1.57 55.99
N GLY A 196 -20.04 1.76 54.99
CA GLY A 196 -20.77 0.67 54.33
C GLY A 196 -19.97 -0.11 53.28
N ASN A 197 -18.79 0.35 52.86
CA ASN A 197 -17.98 -0.33 51.85
C ASN A 197 -16.47 -0.05 52.01
N PRO A 198 -15.80 -0.69 52.99
CA PRO A 198 -14.39 -0.46 53.27
C PRO A 198 -13.49 -1.03 52.15
N ILE A 199 -12.55 -0.20 51.68
CA ILE A 199 -11.51 -0.56 50.73
C ILE A 199 -10.26 -0.95 51.53
N HIS A 200 -9.77 -2.18 51.32
CA HIS A 200 -8.56 -2.69 51.96
C HIS A 200 -7.94 -3.83 51.13
N THR A 201 -6.66 -4.08 51.38
CA THR A 201 -5.89 -5.22 50.85
C THR A 201 -5.98 -5.36 49.32
N TRP A 202 -6.66 -6.38 48.80
CA TRP A 202 -6.75 -6.65 47.36
C TRP A 202 -7.56 -5.60 46.57
N ARG A 203 -8.50 -4.89 47.23
CA ARG A 203 -9.28 -3.84 46.56
C ARG A 203 -8.44 -2.60 46.24
N ASN A 204 -7.38 -2.36 47.02
CA ASN A 204 -6.42 -1.27 46.75
C ASN A 204 -5.69 -1.51 45.42
N ILE A 205 -5.36 -2.77 45.11
CA ILE A 205 -4.67 -3.15 43.88
C ILE A 205 -5.50 -2.67 42.67
N PHE A 206 -6.74 -3.14 42.55
CA PHE A 206 -7.62 -2.74 41.45
C PHE A 206 -7.97 -1.25 41.44
N PHE A 207 -8.14 -0.61 42.61
CA PHE A 207 -8.48 0.80 42.67
C PHE A 207 -7.34 1.70 42.14
N PHE A 208 -6.12 1.52 42.65
CA PHE A 208 -5.00 2.36 42.26
C PHE A 208 -4.48 2.02 40.86
N GLU A 209 -4.38 0.75 40.51
CA GLU A 209 -4.00 0.34 39.14
C GLU A 209 -5.03 0.86 38.13
N GLY A 210 -6.33 0.64 38.38
CA GLY A 210 -7.39 1.17 37.53
C GLY A 210 -7.39 2.69 37.44
N LEU A 211 -7.14 3.42 38.54
CA LEU A 211 -7.03 4.87 38.54
C LEU A 211 -5.86 5.36 37.67
N VAL A 212 -4.68 4.74 37.82
CA VAL A 212 -3.52 5.08 36.99
C VAL A 212 -3.80 4.78 35.52
N THR A 213 -4.39 3.62 35.20
CA THR A 213 -4.81 3.26 33.84
C THR A 213 -5.79 4.29 33.28
N MET A 214 -6.79 4.71 34.05
CA MET A 214 -7.77 5.73 33.63
C MET A 214 -7.13 7.09 33.37
N LEU A 215 -6.19 7.53 34.20
CA LEU A 215 -5.47 8.79 34.00
C LEU A 215 -4.60 8.74 32.73
N ILE A 216 -3.88 7.64 32.52
CA ILE A 216 -3.05 7.44 31.32
C ILE A 216 -3.95 7.38 30.07
N ALA A 217 -5.04 6.62 30.12
CA ALA A 217 -5.99 6.50 29.01
C ALA A 217 -6.68 7.83 28.71
N ALA A 218 -7.09 8.59 29.73
CA ALA A 218 -7.65 9.93 29.56
C ALA A 218 -6.63 10.87 28.93
N SER A 219 -5.33 10.71 29.24
CA SER A 219 -4.26 11.52 28.66
C SER A 219 -3.96 11.20 27.20
N ALA A 220 -4.24 9.97 26.75
CA ALA A 220 -3.82 9.45 25.46
C ALA A 220 -4.27 10.30 24.24
N PRO A 221 -5.51 10.83 24.16
CA PRO A 221 -5.94 11.66 23.04
C PRO A 221 -5.10 12.93 22.82
N TRP A 222 -4.47 13.47 23.86
CA TRP A 222 -3.60 14.65 23.73
C TRP A 222 -2.18 14.31 23.28
N PHE A 223 -1.71 13.09 23.56
CA PHE A 223 -0.34 12.65 23.27
C PHE A 223 -0.22 11.69 22.09
N LEU A 224 -1.33 11.13 21.60
CA LEU A 224 -1.32 10.15 20.52
C LEU A 224 -1.70 10.82 19.19
N PRO A 225 -0.75 10.98 18.25
CA PRO A 225 -1.02 11.61 16.97
C PRO A 225 -1.95 10.74 16.12
N GLN A 226 -2.88 11.38 15.37
CA GLN A 226 -3.81 10.65 14.51
C GLN A 226 -3.17 10.23 13.18
N SER A 227 -2.20 11.00 12.68
CA SER A 227 -1.47 10.71 11.45
C SER A 227 -0.07 11.32 11.47
N PRO A 228 0.83 10.88 10.56
CA PRO A 228 2.14 11.51 10.38
C PRO A 228 2.05 13.02 10.07
N GLU A 229 0.99 13.46 9.37
CA GLU A 229 0.78 14.89 9.06
C GLU A 229 0.42 15.73 10.29
N THR A 230 -0.23 15.12 11.29
CA THR A 230 -0.77 15.81 12.48
C THR A 230 0.09 15.64 13.73
N ALA A 231 1.27 15.00 13.60
CA ALA A 231 2.15 14.72 14.73
C ALA A 231 2.70 16.00 15.38
N PHE A 232 2.17 16.35 16.56
CA PHE A 232 2.46 17.61 17.26
C PHE A 232 3.96 17.80 17.59
N PHE A 233 4.70 16.73 17.85
CA PHE A 233 6.12 16.75 18.23
C PHE A 233 7.11 16.83 17.05
N LEU A 234 6.61 16.80 15.82
CA LEU A 234 7.41 16.98 14.60
C LEU A 234 7.37 18.43 14.13
N THR A 235 8.49 18.91 13.59
CA THR A 235 8.55 20.20 12.86
C THR A 235 7.81 20.10 11.52
N PRO A 236 7.43 21.21 10.87
CA PRO A 236 6.76 21.18 9.56
C PRO A 236 7.52 20.36 8.51
N ARG A 237 8.85 20.52 8.42
CA ARG A 237 9.72 19.72 7.54
C ARG A 237 9.69 18.23 7.90
N GLN A 238 9.74 17.90 9.18
CA GLN A 238 9.68 16.51 9.65
C GLN A 238 8.31 15.86 9.40
N ARG A 239 7.20 16.60 9.51
CA ARG A 239 5.86 16.11 9.16
C ARG A 239 5.74 15.83 7.67
N TYR A 240 6.32 16.68 6.82
CA TYR A 240 6.42 16.43 5.39
C TYR A 240 7.18 15.13 5.11
N ILE A 241 8.40 14.98 5.66
CA ILE A 241 9.20 13.75 5.51
C ILE A 241 8.42 12.52 6.02
N ALA A 242 7.75 12.63 7.17
CA ALA A 242 6.99 11.56 7.77
C ALA A 242 5.76 11.12 6.96
N ALA A 243 5.04 12.07 6.35
CA ALA A 243 3.90 11.75 5.50
C ALA A 243 4.35 11.23 4.13
N GLU A 244 5.35 11.87 3.55
CA GLU A 244 5.82 11.57 2.20
C GLU A 244 6.57 10.23 2.14
N ARG A 245 7.34 9.87 3.17
CA ARG A 245 7.96 8.52 3.25
C ARG A 245 6.92 7.40 3.22
N MET A 246 5.77 7.59 3.87
CA MET A 246 4.68 6.62 3.91
C MET A 246 3.95 6.60 2.57
N ARG A 247 3.73 7.76 1.93
CA ARG A 247 3.13 7.84 0.59
C ARG A 247 4.02 7.21 -0.48
N ARG A 248 5.33 7.42 -0.44
CA ARG A 248 6.30 6.78 -1.34
C ARG A 248 6.30 5.27 -1.17
N GLU A 249 6.24 4.75 0.07
CA GLU A 249 6.12 3.30 0.31
C GLU A 249 4.76 2.75 -0.16
N ILE A 250 3.66 3.46 0.09
CA ILE A 250 2.31 3.06 -0.35
C ILE A 250 2.17 3.13 -1.88
N GLY A 251 2.81 4.10 -2.52
CA GLY A 251 2.84 4.30 -3.98
C GLY A 251 3.77 3.33 -4.71
N ALA A 252 4.90 2.95 -4.08
CA ALA A 252 5.81 1.92 -4.59
C ALA A 252 5.32 0.49 -4.32
N SER A 253 4.49 0.29 -3.30
CA SER A 253 3.90 -1.02 -3.01
C SER A 253 2.67 -1.30 -3.87
N VAL A 254 2.59 -2.49 -4.48
CA VAL A 254 1.37 -2.97 -5.13
C VAL A 254 0.24 -2.98 -4.08
N LYS A 255 -0.71 -2.03 -4.14
CA LYS A 255 -1.89 -2.00 -3.27
C LYS A 255 -2.70 -3.29 -3.46
N MET A 256 -2.45 -4.29 -2.62
CA MET A 256 -3.25 -5.51 -2.54
C MET A 256 -4.30 -5.34 -1.45
N ARG A 257 -5.58 -5.20 -1.86
CA ARG A 257 -6.70 -5.34 -0.92
C ARG A 257 -6.76 -6.79 -0.45
N VAL A 258 -6.99 -7.00 0.84
CA VAL A 258 -7.23 -8.35 1.39
C VAL A 258 -8.49 -8.91 0.72
N THR A 259 -8.39 -10.15 0.22
CA THR A 259 -9.50 -10.86 -0.42
C THR A 259 -9.63 -12.23 0.24
N TRP A 260 -10.77 -12.90 0.03
CA TRP A 260 -10.98 -14.27 0.51
C TRP A 260 -9.91 -15.27 0.04
N GLN A 261 -9.28 -15.03 -1.11
CA GLN A 261 -8.17 -15.84 -1.59
C GLN A 261 -6.95 -15.70 -0.67
N HIS A 262 -6.60 -14.48 -0.26
CA HIS A 262 -5.51 -14.23 0.67
C HIS A 262 -5.77 -14.85 2.04
N VAL A 263 -7.03 -14.84 2.49
CA VAL A 263 -7.45 -15.52 3.73
C VAL A 263 -7.19 -17.03 3.64
N LYS A 264 -7.63 -17.67 2.56
CA LYS A 264 -7.37 -19.10 2.34
C LYS A 264 -5.87 -19.40 2.26
N ILE A 265 -5.09 -18.57 1.55
CA ILE A 265 -3.63 -18.75 1.44
C ILE A 265 -2.96 -18.67 2.82
N ALA A 266 -3.34 -17.71 3.66
CA ALA A 266 -2.74 -17.54 4.98
C ALA A 266 -3.14 -18.67 5.95
N ILE A 267 -4.43 -19.03 6.03
CA ILE A 267 -4.94 -20.04 6.97
C ILE A 267 -4.50 -21.45 6.59
N PHE A 268 -4.40 -21.78 5.31
CA PHE A 268 -3.94 -23.10 4.86
C PHE A 268 -2.42 -23.17 4.62
N ASN A 269 -1.66 -22.15 5.02
CA ASN A 269 -0.20 -22.22 5.01
C ASN A 269 0.28 -23.11 6.18
N VAL A 270 0.97 -24.20 5.87
CA VAL A 270 1.52 -25.14 6.86
C VAL A 270 2.41 -24.42 7.87
N HIS A 271 3.27 -23.50 7.41
CA HIS A 271 4.19 -22.79 8.29
C HIS A 271 3.46 -21.81 9.22
N THR A 272 2.42 -21.12 8.71
CA THR A 272 1.57 -20.25 9.54
C THR A 272 0.87 -21.06 10.64
N ASN A 273 0.39 -22.27 10.34
CA ASN A 273 -0.22 -23.15 11.34
C ASN A 273 0.79 -23.62 12.39
N ILE A 274 2.01 -23.99 11.98
CA ILE A 274 3.08 -24.34 12.91
C ILE A 274 3.33 -23.18 13.88
N CYS A 275 3.49 -21.96 13.37
CA CYS A 275 3.69 -20.78 14.20
C CYS A 275 2.48 -20.48 15.11
N ALA A 276 1.25 -20.66 14.61
CA ALA A 276 0.02 -20.46 15.37
C ALA A 276 -0.08 -21.43 16.56
N TRP A 277 0.19 -22.72 16.35
CA TRP A 277 0.15 -23.72 17.41
C TRP A 277 1.34 -23.60 18.37
N CYS A 278 2.52 -23.20 17.89
CA CYS A 278 3.62 -22.84 18.76
C CYS A 278 3.26 -21.65 19.65
N PHE A 279 2.66 -20.60 19.08
CA PHE A 279 2.22 -19.42 19.82
C PHE A 279 1.10 -19.76 20.82
N PHE A 280 0.18 -20.68 20.48
CA PHE A 280 -0.78 -21.25 21.44
C PHE A 280 -0.08 -21.87 22.64
N CYS A 281 0.94 -22.72 22.43
CA CYS A 281 1.66 -23.39 23.51
C CYS A 281 2.35 -22.39 24.44
N THR A 282 3.08 -21.43 23.86
CA THR A 282 3.85 -20.44 24.64
C THR A 282 2.95 -19.39 25.29
N ASN A 283 1.93 -18.90 24.59
CA ASN A 283 0.98 -17.94 25.15
C ASN A 283 0.13 -18.57 26.26
N ALA A 284 -0.28 -19.84 26.15
CA ALA A 284 -0.95 -20.54 27.26
C ALA A 284 -0.10 -20.52 28.53
N ALA A 285 1.21 -20.76 28.41
CA ALA A 285 2.13 -20.70 29.54
C ALA A 285 2.29 -19.26 30.07
N VAL A 286 2.42 -18.26 29.19
CA VAL A 286 2.53 -16.84 29.58
C VAL A 286 1.28 -16.37 30.35
N GLN A 287 0.08 -16.67 29.86
CA GLN A 287 -1.17 -16.29 30.54
C GLN A 287 -1.33 -17.05 31.86
N GLY A 288 -0.98 -18.35 31.90
CA GLY A 288 -0.98 -19.14 33.12
C GLY A 288 0.00 -18.60 34.16
N PHE A 289 1.17 -18.15 33.72
CA PHE A 289 2.16 -17.54 34.60
C PHE A 289 1.63 -16.24 35.22
N GLY A 290 1.08 -15.35 34.40
CA GLY A 290 0.50 -14.09 34.87
C GLY A 290 -0.60 -14.27 35.91
N ALA A 291 -1.46 -15.28 35.74
CA ALA A 291 -2.58 -15.53 36.65
C ALA A 291 -2.18 -16.31 37.93
N PHE A 292 -1.21 -17.23 37.86
CA PHE A 292 -0.99 -18.22 38.92
C PHE A 292 0.40 -18.18 39.57
N VAL A 293 1.41 -17.50 39.03
CA VAL A 293 2.74 -17.43 39.67
C VAL A 293 2.71 -16.95 41.12
N PRO A 294 1.98 -15.88 41.49
CA PRO A 294 1.89 -15.46 42.89
C PRO A 294 1.31 -16.55 43.80
N THR A 295 0.34 -17.32 43.30
CA THR A 295 -0.26 -18.47 44.00
C THR A 295 0.75 -19.61 44.15
N ILE A 296 1.50 -19.92 43.09
CA ILE A 296 2.54 -20.97 43.08
C ILE A 296 3.66 -20.60 44.06
N LEU A 297 4.14 -19.36 44.05
CA LEU A 297 5.19 -18.90 44.96
C LEU A 297 4.70 -18.90 46.42
N LYS A 298 3.45 -18.51 46.68
CA LYS A 298 2.86 -18.63 48.02
C LYS A 298 2.76 -20.09 48.49
N ALA A 299 2.50 -21.03 47.58
CA ALA A 299 2.48 -22.45 47.87
C ALA A 299 3.87 -23.03 48.22
N PHE A 300 4.97 -22.29 47.96
CA PHE A 300 6.32 -22.68 48.41
C PHE A 300 6.57 -22.35 49.89
N GLY A 301 5.60 -21.70 50.57
CA GLY A 301 5.67 -21.40 52.00
C GLY A 301 5.99 -19.94 52.33
N TRP A 302 6.08 -19.05 51.34
CA TRP A 302 6.30 -17.62 51.55
C TRP A 302 5.00 -16.86 51.85
N THR A 303 5.13 -15.71 52.52
CA THR A 303 4.00 -14.78 52.74
C THR A 303 3.51 -14.18 51.43
N SER A 304 2.29 -13.61 51.41
CA SER A 304 1.73 -13.01 50.19
C SER A 304 2.63 -11.90 49.62
N THR A 305 3.14 -11.01 50.49
CA THR A 305 4.06 -9.93 50.10
C THR A 305 5.39 -10.46 49.57
N GLU A 306 5.98 -11.47 50.23
CA GLU A 306 7.21 -12.09 49.74
C GLU A 306 7.01 -12.80 48.39
N ALA A 307 5.89 -13.50 48.20
CA ALA A 307 5.55 -14.16 46.94
C ALA A 307 5.39 -13.16 45.79
N GLN A 308 4.75 -12.01 46.05
CA GLN A 308 4.63 -10.91 45.08
C GLN A 308 5.99 -10.32 44.72
N LEU A 309 6.82 -9.98 45.71
CA LEU A 309 8.17 -9.45 45.48
C LEU A 309 9.08 -10.45 44.76
N LYS A 310 9.00 -11.74 45.11
CA LYS A 310 9.76 -12.81 44.44
C LYS A 310 9.30 -13.09 43.00
N SER A 311 8.08 -12.69 42.63
CA SER A 311 7.61 -12.79 41.25
C SER A 311 8.25 -11.75 40.31
N VAL A 312 8.74 -10.62 40.86
CA VAL A 312 9.29 -9.50 40.09
C VAL A 312 10.56 -9.87 39.29
N PRO A 313 11.60 -10.51 39.88
CA PRO A 313 12.85 -10.76 39.17
C PRO A 313 12.75 -11.72 37.98
N PRO A 314 12.02 -12.87 38.05
CA PRO A 314 11.84 -13.75 36.88
C PRO A 314 11.33 -13.01 35.64
N TYR A 315 10.33 -12.15 35.82
CA TYR A 315 9.75 -11.38 34.71
C TYR A 315 10.68 -10.28 34.19
N LEU A 316 11.44 -9.61 35.07
CA LEU A 316 12.41 -8.60 34.66
C LEU A 316 13.54 -9.21 33.82
N VAL A 317 14.07 -10.36 34.25
CA VAL A 317 15.09 -11.09 33.48
C VAL A 317 14.50 -11.59 32.16
N ALA A 318 13.27 -12.11 32.16
CA ALA A 318 12.59 -12.51 30.93
C ALA A 318 12.43 -11.36 29.95
N CYS A 319 12.11 -10.14 30.41
CA CYS A 319 12.03 -8.94 29.58
C CYS A 319 13.37 -8.64 28.88
N VAL A 320 14.46 -8.56 29.66
CA VAL A 320 15.81 -8.28 29.13
C VAL A 320 16.25 -9.33 28.13
N VAL A 321 16.07 -10.61 28.46
CA VAL A 321 16.47 -11.72 27.58
C VAL A 321 15.61 -11.77 26.31
N THR A 322 14.31 -11.51 26.41
CA THR A 322 13.41 -11.44 25.25
C THR A 322 13.86 -10.36 24.26
N ILE A 323 14.22 -9.17 24.75
CA ILE A 323 14.75 -8.07 23.92
C ILE A 323 16.09 -8.47 23.29
N ALA A 324 17.00 -9.07 24.07
CA ALA A 324 18.32 -9.49 23.57
C ALA A 324 18.21 -10.58 22.50
N ILE A 325 17.36 -11.59 22.69
CA ILE A 325 17.11 -12.65 21.71
C ILE A 325 16.42 -12.09 20.48
N GLY A 326 15.44 -11.19 20.64
CA GLY A 326 14.79 -10.50 19.53
C GLY A 326 15.81 -9.77 18.65
N TYR A 327 16.68 -8.97 19.27
CA TYR A 327 17.77 -8.26 18.58
C TYR A 327 18.74 -9.21 17.86
N ALA A 328 19.18 -10.27 18.53
CA ALA A 328 20.09 -11.26 17.95
C ALA A 328 19.44 -12.03 16.78
N SER A 329 18.17 -12.42 16.93
CA SER A 329 17.36 -13.12 15.93
C SER A 329 17.17 -12.28 14.67
N ASP A 330 16.90 -10.98 14.82
CA ASP A 330 16.80 -10.05 13.71
C ASP A 330 18.15 -9.79 13.05
N ARG A 331 19.25 -9.67 13.80
CA ARG A 331 20.57 -9.48 13.19
C ARG A 331 21.03 -10.70 12.39
N ALA A 332 20.74 -11.90 12.89
CA ALA A 332 21.16 -13.15 12.26
C ALA A 332 20.17 -13.69 11.22
N GLN A 333 18.93 -13.17 11.19
CA GLN A 333 17.85 -13.58 10.28
C GLN A 333 17.59 -15.11 10.30
N LYS A 334 17.67 -15.71 11.49
CA LYS A 334 17.56 -17.16 11.72
C LYS A 334 16.54 -17.47 12.81
N ARG A 335 15.33 -16.92 12.67
CA ARG A 335 14.28 -16.91 13.70
C ARG A 335 13.98 -18.28 14.31
N GLY A 336 13.78 -19.30 13.46
CA GLY A 336 13.48 -20.66 13.90
C GLY A 336 14.54 -21.23 14.85
N ILE A 337 15.82 -21.01 14.56
CA ILE A 337 16.94 -21.53 15.37
C ILE A 337 16.99 -20.87 16.76
N PHE A 338 16.78 -19.55 16.86
CA PHE A 338 16.74 -18.87 18.17
C PHE A 338 15.55 -19.32 19.01
N ILE A 339 14.39 -19.51 18.37
CA ILE A 339 13.20 -20.05 19.03
C ILE A 339 13.47 -21.47 19.52
N ALA A 340 13.93 -22.38 18.66
CA ALA A 340 14.24 -23.74 19.06
C ALA A 340 15.35 -23.80 20.13
N GLY A 341 16.33 -22.90 20.06
CA GLY A 341 17.43 -22.81 21.02
C GLY A 341 17.02 -22.38 22.42
N ILE A 342 15.96 -21.57 22.58
CA ILE A 342 15.48 -21.12 23.89
C ILE A 342 14.49 -22.10 24.55
N MET A 343 13.81 -22.93 23.75
CA MET A 343 12.80 -23.89 24.22
C MET A 343 13.26 -24.96 25.24
N PRO A 344 14.54 -25.38 25.31
CA PRO A 344 14.99 -26.26 26.38
C PRO A 344 14.84 -25.66 27.78
N LEU A 345 14.97 -24.34 27.95
CA LEU A 345 14.85 -23.69 29.26
C LEU A 345 13.48 -23.93 29.91
N PRO A 346 12.33 -23.65 29.26
CA PRO A 346 11.03 -23.86 29.86
C PRO A 346 10.69 -25.36 29.98
N ILE A 347 11.24 -26.23 29.12
CA ILE A 347 11.08 -27.69 29.31
C ILE A 347 11.74 -28.13 30.62
N ILE A 348 12.99 -27.70 30.86
CA ILE A 348 13.72 -27.99 32.09
C ILE A 348 13.02 -27.35 33.29
N GLY A 349 12.57 -26.11 33.18
CA GLY A 349 11.86 -25.42 34.26
C GLY A 349 10.57 -26.12 34.66
N PHE A 350 9.69 -26.48 33.72
CA PHE A 350 8.47 -27.24 34.06
C PHE A 350 8.76 -28.64 34.58
N ALA A 351 9.83 -29.30 34.12
CA ALA A 351 10.28 -30.57 34.69
C ALA A 351 10.71 -30.41 36.15
N ILE A 352 11.50 -29.40 36.48
CA ILE A 352 11.91 -29.12 37.86
C ILE A 352 10.68 -28.84 38.72
N LEU A 353 9.74 -27.98 38.27
CA LEU A 353 8.49 -27.71 39.00
C LEU A 353 7.66 -28.98 39.23
N ARG A 354 7.65 -29.92 38.27
CA ARG A 354 6.86 -31.15 38.36
C ARG A 354 7.45 -32.18 39.31
N TRP A 355 8.78 -32.36 39.32
CA TRP A 355 9.43 -33.49 39.98
C TRP A 355 10.29 -33.12 41.19
N THR A 356 10.69 -31.86 41.34
CA THR A 356 11.48 -31.41 42.49
C THR A 356 10.58 -30.91 43.61
N THR A 357 10.99 -31.05 44.87
CA THR A 357 10.28 -30.56 46.06
C THR A 357 10.95 -29.39 46.78
N SER A 358 12.24 -29.13 46.53
CA SER A 358 12.96 -27.95 47.08
C SER A 358 12.37 -26.64 46.57
N ALA A 359 12.14 -25.69 47.48
CA ALA A 359 11.60 -24.37 47.17
C ALA A 359 12.59 -23.54 46.34
N GLU A 360 13.89 -23.65 46.60
CA GLU A 360 14.94 -22.96 45.85
C GLU A 360 15.02 -23.46 44.40
N GLY A 361 14.98 -24.78 44.21
CA GLY A 361 14.98 -25.39 42.88
C GLY A 361 13.75 -25.00 42.07
N ARG A 362 12.57 -24.99 42.71
CA ARG A 362 11.33 -24.54 42.06
C ARG A 362 11.34 -23.04 41.73
N TYR A 363 11.97 -22.22 42.58
CA TYR A 363 12.12 -20.80 42.28
C TYR A 363 13.03 -20.55 41.07
N ALA A 364 14.18 -21.24 40.99
CA ALA A 364 15.05 -21.18 39.83
C ALA A 364 14.31 -21.63 38.55
N ALA A 365 13.43 -22.62 38.65
CA ALA A 365 12.62 -23.07 37.53
C ALA A 365 11.62 -22.02 37.02
N VAL A 366 11.09 -21.14 37.90
CA VAL A 366 10.24 -20.01 37.50
C VAL A 366 11.01 -19.04 36.59
N PHE A 367 12.31 -18.79 36.85
CA PHE A 367 13.15 -18.00 35.94
C PHE A 367 13.29 -18.65 34.57
N LEU A 368 13.62 -19.95 34.53
CA LEU A 368 13.81 -20.67 33.27
C LEU A 368 12.55 -20.65 32.41
N ASN A 369 11.39 -20.86 33.03
CA ASN A 369 10.10 -20.83 32.36
C ASN A 369 9.75 -19.41 31.86
N ALA A 370 9.92 -18.38 32.71
CA ALA A 370 9.66 -17.00 32.31
C ALA A 370 10.54 -16.59 31.11
N ILE A 371 11.85 -16.86 31.17
CA ILE A 371 12.76 -16.55 30.06
C ILE A 371 12.33 -17.24 28.77
N GLY A 372 12.05 -18.55 28.85
CA GLY A 372 11.67 -19.36 27.70
C GLY A 372 10.36 -18.96 27.05
N CYS A 373 9.29 -18.90 27.83
CA CYS A 373 7.94 -18.73 27.32
C CYS A 373 7.73 -17.34 26.70
N PHE A 374 8.29 -16.29 27.32
CA PHE A 374 8.16 -14.92 26.78
C PHE A 374 9.04 -14.72 25.53
N ALA A 375 10.29 -15.18 25.55
CA ALA A 375 11.20 -15.04 24.41
C ALA A 375 10.70 -15.82 23.17
N ALA A 376 10.23 -17.06 23.37
CA ALA A 376 9.70 -17.87 22.28
C ALA A 376 8.40 -17.28 21.70
N SER A 377 7.50 -16.76 22.55
CA SER A 377 6.22 -16.17 22.12
C SER A 377 6.41 -15.00 21.15
N ALA A 378 7.37 -14.10 21.41
CA ALA A 378 7.63 -12.96 20.56
C ALA A 378 8.10 -13.36 19.14
N GLY A 379 8.88 -14.45 19.03
CA GLY A 379 9.45 -14.91 17.77
C GLY A 379 8.42 -15.53 16.80
N MET A 380 7.37 -16.20 17.31
CA MET A 380 6.42 -16.96 16.48
C MET A 380 5.61 -16.08 15.52
N LEU A 381 5.15 -14.93 16.01
CA LEU A 381 4.35 -13.99 15.20
C LEU A 381 5.17 -13.46 14.01
N SER A 382 6.43 -13.10 14.27
CA SER A 382 7.38 -12.70 13.23
C SER A 382 7.56 -13.76 12.17
N TRP A 383 7.78 -15.00 12.62
CA TRP A 383 8.18 -16.08 11.75
C TRP A 383 7.05 -16.44 10.79
N ALA A 384 5.80 -16.37 11.25
CA ALA A 384 4.60 -16.52 10.42
C ALA A 384 4.47 -15.42 9.36
N ILE A 385 4.58 -14.16 9.78
CA ILE A 385 4.43 -12.99 8.88
C ILE A 385 5.45 -13.05 7.75
N ASN A 386 6.70 -13.35 8.06
CA ASN A 386 7.79 -13.44 7.07
C ASN A 386 7.61 -14.61 6.10
N ASN A 387 6.89 -15.66 6.48
CA ASN A 387 6.65 -16.83 5.63
C ASN A 387 5.31 -16.82 4.89
N ALA A 388 4.54 -15.72 4.97
CA ALA A 388 3.25 -15.60 4.27
C ALA A 388 3.40 -15.30 2.76
N GLY A 389 4.54 -14.70 2.37
CA GLY A 389 4.98 -14.51 0.99
C GLY A 389 4.34 -13.34 0.23
N ASN A 390 3.25 -12.73 0.71
CA ASN A 390 2.80 -11.43 0.21
C ASN A 390 2.16 -10.59 1.32
N PRO A 391 2.06 -9.25 1.15
CA PRO A 391 1.61 -8.36 2.22
C PRO A 391 0.18 -8.61 2.72
N ALA A 392 -0.74 -8.95 1.80
CA ALA A 392 -2.14 -9.20 2.17
C ALA A 392 -2.29 -10.51 2.97
N ALA A 393 -1.59 -11.57 2.57
CA ALA A 393 -1.54 -12.83 3.30
C ALA A 393 -0.78 -12.70 4.62
N ALA A 394 0.25 -11.85 4.70
CA ALA A 394 1.01 -11.59 5.91
C ALA A 394 0.15 -10.91 6.99
N ALA A 395 -0.68 -9.95 6.62
CA ALA A 395 -1.65 -9.32 7.53
C ALA A 395 -2.65 -10.34 8.10
N VAL A 396 -3.20 -11.22 7.25
CA VAL A 396 -4.11 -12.28 7.70
C VAL A 396 -3.38 -13.31 8.57
N ALA A 397 -2.17 -13.71 8.20
CA ALA A 397 -1.35 -14.66 8.96
C ALA A 397 -1.04 -14.12 10.36
N GLY A 398 -0.70 -12.84 10.48
CA GLY A 398 -0.48 -12.18 11.78
C GLY A 398 -1.72 -12.24 12.68
N GLY A 399 -2.88 -11.82 12.16
CA GLY A 399 -4.14 -11.88 12.92
C GLY A 399 -4.55 -13.32 13.29
N TYR A 400 -4.37 -14.27 12.38
CA TYR A 400 -4.69 -15.67 12.61
C TYR A 400 -3.82 -16.31 13.71
N VAL A 401 -2.50 -16.07 13.69
CA VAL A 401 -1.58 -16.60 14.71
C VAL A 401 -1.94 -16.06 16.09
N VAL A 402 -2.23 -14.76 16.19
CA VAL A 402 -2.64 -14.14 17.45
C VAL A 402 -3.96 -14.75 17.95
N ALA A 403 -4.97 -14.87 17.08
CA ALA A 403 -6.26 -15.45 17.46
C ALA A 403 -6.15 -16.88 17.98
N ILE A 404 -5.36 -17.75 17.32
CA ILE A 404 -5.10 -19.12 17.81
C ILE A 404 -4.31 -19.08 19.13
N GLY A 405 -3.34 -18.18 19.26
CA GLY A 405 -2.60 -17.96 20.50
C GLY A 405 -3.49 -17.60 21.67
N SER A 406 -4.44 -16.69 21.47
CA SER A 406 -5.38 -16.21 22.49
C SER A 406 -6.27 -17.34 23.02
N ILE A 407 -6.58 -18.37 22.22
CA ILE A 407 -7.30 -19.58 22.69
C ILE A 407 -6.48 -20.30 23.79
N GLY A 408 -5.15 -20.24 23.73
CA GLY A 408 -4.28 -20.77 24.79
C GLY A 408 -4.52 -20.12 26.16
N GLY A 409 -5.01 -18.88 26.18
CA GLY A 409 -5.46 -18.22 27.40
C GLY A 409 -6.58 -18.97 28.10
N VAL A 410 -7.55 -19.51 27.36
CA VAL A 410 -8.65 -20.34 27.91
C VAL A 410 -8.11 -21.63 28.53
N LEU A 411 -7.15 -22.30 27.87
CA LEU A 411 -6.52 -23.49 28.45
C LEU A 411 -5.76 -23.15 29.74
N SER A 412 -5.11 -21.98 29.79
CA SER A 412 -4.34 -21.54 30.95
C SER A 412 -5.20 -21.37 32.20
N THR A 413 -6.46 -20.92 32.06
CA THR A 413 -7.36 -20.71 33.20
C THR A 413 -7.74 -22.01 33.91
N TRP A 414 -7.61 -23.16 33.24
CA TRP A 414 -7.92 -24.49 33.78
C TRP A 414 -6.67 -25.33 34.08
N SER A 415 -5.48 -24.75 33.95
CA SER A 415 -4.23 -25.49 34.17
C SER A 415 -3.88 -25.64 35.65
N TYR A 416 -4.24 -24.67 36.49
CA TYR A 416 -3.95 -24.70 37.94
C TYR A 416 -5.26 -24.73 38.73
N LEU A 417 -5.56 -25.89 39.31
CA LEU A 417 -6.79 -26.14 40.05
C LEU A 417 -6.54 -26.15 41.57
N PRO A 418 -7.50 -25.70 42.40
CA PRO A 418 -7.37 -25.74 43.87
C PRO A 418 -7.13 -27.15 44.42
N SER A 419 -7.69 -28.18 43.78
CA SER A 419 -7.53 -29.60 44.17
C SER A 419 -6.12 -30.16 43.99
N ASP A 420 -5.28 -29.48 43.20
CA ASP A 420 -3.90 -29.88 42.90
C ASP A 420 -2.87 -29.07 43.70
N SER A 421 -3.33 -28.11 44.51
CA SER A 421 -2.50 -27.36 45.45
C SER A 421 -1.95 -28.27 46.56
N PRO A 422 -0.72 -28.06 47.07
CA PRO A 422 0.24 -26.98 46.76
C PRO A 422 1.26 -27.33 45.67
N LEU A 423 1.23 -28.55 45.14
CA LEU A 423 2.27 -29.08 44.24
C LEU A 423 1.99 -28.84 42.76
N PHE A 424 0.72 -28.64 42.40
CA PHE A 424 0.25 -28.29 41.06
C PHE A 424 0.78 -29.22 39.95
N HIS A 425 0.81 -30.53 40.23
CA HIS A 425 1.40 -31.51 39.34
C HIS A 425 0.72 -31.57 37.97
N THR A 426 -0.59 -31.41 37.92
CA THR A 426 -1.39 -31.42 36.69
C THR A 426 -1.00 -30.23 35.82
N GLY A 427 -1.01 -29.01 36.38
CA GLY A 427 -0.65 -27.80 35.66
C GLY A 427 0.78 -27.82 35.13
N HIS A 428 1.74 -28.23 35.96
CA HIS A 428 3.13 -28.37 35.53
C HIS A 428 3.31 -29.43 34.44
N SER A 429 2.55 -30.54 34.48
CA SER A 429 2.60 -31.58 33.45
C SER A 429 1.99 -31.11 32.12
N ILE A 430 0.89 -30.36 32.16
CA ILE A 430 0.26 -29.77 30.97
C ILE A 430 1.26 -28.86 30.26
N PHE A 431 1.86 -27.91 30.99
CA PHE A 431 2.80 -26.98 30.37
C PHE A 431 4.11 -27.65 29.96
N PHE A 432 4.61 -28.64 30.69
CA PHE A 432 5.73 -29.46 30.24
C PHE A 432 5.45 -30.11 28.87
N GLY A 433 4.28 -30.73 28.72
CA GLY A 433 3.84 -31.32 27.45
C GLY A 433 3.70 -30.29 26.32
N LEU A 434 3.13 -29.12 26.61
CA LEU A 434 3.01 -28.03 25.64
C LEU A 434 4.37 -27.47 25.21
N MET A 435 5.35 -27.36 26.12
CA MET A 435 6.70 -26.90 25.76
C MET A 435 7.44 -27.92 24.91
N LEU A 436 7.27 -29.22 25.18
CA LEU A 436 7.79 -30.29 24.30
C LEU A 436 7.14 -30.25 22.92
N LEU A 437 5.82 -30.10 22.86
CA LEU A 437 5.10 -29.95 21.59
C LEU A 437 5.59 -28.73 20.82
N CYS A 438 5.75 -27.58 21.49
CA CYS A 438 6.27 -26.37 20.88
C CYS A 438 7.69 -26.55 20.33
N PHE A 439 8.56 -27.23 21.07
CA PHE A 439 9.92 -27.54 20.62
C PHE A 439 9.93 -28.42 19.37
N VAL A 440 9.13 -29.49 19.36
CA VAL A 440 8.98 -30.37 18.19
C VAL A 440 8.41 -29.61 17.00
N LEU A 441 7.35 -28.82 17.20
CA LEU A 441 6.75 -28.00 16.14
C LEU A 441 7.73 -26.97 15.58
N ALA A 442 8.56 -26.34 16.42
CA ALA A 442 9.60 -25.41 15.99
C ALA A 442 10.64 -26.13 15.11
N LEU A 443 11.11 -27.32 15.52
CA LEU A 443 12.04 -28.13 14.71
C LEU A 443 11.40 -28.58 13.38
N VAL A 444 10.13 -28.98 13.39
CA VAL A 444 9.36 -29.31 12.18
C VAL A 444 9.22 -28.08 11.29
N GLY A 445 9.01 -26.89 11.85
CA GLY A 445 8.96 -25.63 11.12
C GLY A 445 10.26 -25.32 10.38
N ILE A 446 11.41 -25.47 11.07
CA ILE A 446 12.75 -25.32 10.49
C ILE A 446 12.97 -26.34 9.37
N ALA A 447 12.67 -27.62 9.63
CA ALA A 447 12.79 -28.68 8.64
C ALA A 447 11.90 -28.44 7.42
N HIS A 448 10.66 -27.97 7.62
CA HIS A 448 9.71 -27.65 6.56
C HIS A 448 10.20 -26.48 5.69
N CYS A 449 10.68 -25.38 6.30
CA CYS A 449 11.24 -24.25 5.56
C CYS A 449 12.45 -24.69 4.73
N SER A 450 13.36 -25.45 5.34
CA SER A 450 14.54 -25.99 4.66
C SER A 450 14.18 -26.95 3.52
N TYR A 451 13.18 -27.80 3.71
CA TYR A 451 12.67 -28.71 2.68
C TYR A 451 12.03 -27.97 1.51
N GLU A 452 11.11 -27.03 1.77
CA GLU A 452 10.44 -26.26 0.72
C GLU A 452 11.43 -25.38 -0.05
N ASN A 453 12.43 -24.79 0.62
CA ASN A 453 13.49 -24.05 -0.05
C ASN A 453 14.32 -24.95 -0.99
N LYS A 454 14.72 -26.15 -0.54
CA LYS A 454 15.43 -27.13 -1.40
C LYS A 454 14.56 -27.61 -2.56
N ALA A 455 13.27 -27.87 -2.33
CA ALA A 455 12.35 -28.32 -3.37
C ALA A 455 12.11 -27.25 -4.44
N ARG A 456 12.04 -25.97 -4.05
CA ARG A 456 11.93 -24.83 -4.98
C ARG A 456 13.22 -24.56 -5.73
N ALA A 457 14.38 -24.67 -5.07
CA ALA A 457 15.67 -24.57 -5.75
C ALA A 457 15.87 -25.66 -6.81
N ALA A 458 15.30 -26.85 -6.60
CA ALA A 458 15.31 -27.95 -7.56
C ALA A 458 14.18 -27.89 -8.62
N GLY A 459 13.43 -26.79 -8.73
CA GLY A 459 12.36 -26.62 -9.73
C GLY A 459 11.11 -27.49 -9.52
N LYS A 460 11.01 -28.26 -8.43
CA LYS A 460 9.88 -29.20 -8.19
C LYS A 460 8.53 -28.50 -8.01
N ARG A 461 8.52 -27.17 -7.89
CA ARG A 461 7.32 -26.35 -7.67
C ARG A 461 6.95 -25.48 -8.88
N ASP A 462 7.73 -25.51 -9.96
CA ASP A 462 7.57 -24.60 -11.11
C ASP A 462 6.25 -24.78 -11.86
N HIS A 463 5.64 -25.98 -11.75
CA HIS A 463 4.29 -26.25 -12.25
C HIS A 463 3.22 -25.26 -11.73
N ARG A 464 3.47 -24.59 -10.59
CA ARG A 464 2.57 -23.57 -10.01
C ARG A 464 2.56 -22.24 -10.78
N LEU A 465 3.52 -22.03 -11.68
CA LEU A 465 3.57 -20.86 -12.58
C LEU A 465 2.83 -21.12 -13.91
N ALA A 466 2.34 -22.34 -14.15
CA ALA A 466 1.61 -22.66 -15.36
C ALA A 466 0.31 -21.83 -15.45
N GLY A 467 0.21 -20.99 -16.49
CA GLY A 467 -0.93 -20.09 -16.71
C GLY A 467 -0.85 -18.75 -15.97
N VAL A 468 0.25 -18.46 -15.26
CA VAL A 468 0.48 -17.19 -14.55
C VAL A 468 1.45 -16.32 -15.35
N THR A 469 0.93 -15.36 -16.10
CA THR A 469 1.73 -14.49 -16.99
C THR A 469 2.01 -13.10 -16.44
N SER A 470 1.23 -12.63 -15.45
CA SER A 470 1.43 -11.30 -14.85
C SER A 470 2.21 -11.37 -13.53
N GLU A 471 3.11 -10.41 -13.31
CA GLU A 471 3.87 -10.27 -12.04
C GLU A 471 2.94 -10.10 -10.83
N LYS A 472 1.77 -9.47 -11.03
CA LYS A 472 0.75 -9.34 -9.99
C LYS A 472 0.14 -10.69 -9.61
N ASP A 473 -0.10 -11.57 -10.58
CA ASP A 473 -0.64 -12.91 -10.32
C ASP A 473 0.40 -13.83 -9.70
N LYS A 474 1.69 -13.67 -10.05
CA LYS A 474 2.80 -14.32 -9.34
C LYS A 474 2.87 -13.88 -7.87
N LEU A 475 2.69 -12.60 -7.58
CA LEU A 475 2.66 -12.07 -6.21
C LEU A 475 1.44 -12.59 -5.42
N ASN A 476 0.29 -12.74 -6.08
CA ASN A 476 -0.93 -13.30 -5.48
C ASN A 476 -0.77 -14.76 -5.02
N LEU A 477 0.18 -15.53 -5.57
CA LEU A 477 0.49 -16.88 -5.08
C LEU A 477 1.08 -16.89 -3.66
N GLY A 478 1.65 -15.77 -3.19
CA GLY A 478 2.25 -15.63 -1.87
C GLY A 478 3.30 -16.71 -1.59
N HIS A 479 3.23 -17.38 -0.43
CA HIS A 479 4.15 -18.46 -0.04
C HIS A 479 4.18 -19.65 -1.00
N ARG A 480 3.18 -19.81 -1.89
CA ARG A 480 3.13 -20.89 -2.88
C ARG A 480 3.95 -20.59 -4.12
N ASN A 481 4.36 -19.34 -4.33
CA ASN A 481 5.16 -18.95 -5.47
C ASN A 481 6.51 -19.73 -5.45
N PRO A 482 6.88 -20.41 -6.55
CA PRO A 482 8.15 -21.15 -6.66
C PRO A 482 9.40 -20.29 -6.48
N GLU A 483 9.31 -19.01 -6.82
CA GLU A 483 10.40 -18.05 -6.63
C GLU A 483 10.55 -17.75 -5.13
N PHE A 484 9.49 -17.58 -4.35
CA PHE A 484 9.54 -17.26 -2.92
C PHE A 484 10.42 -18.21 -2.09
N ARG A 485 11.32 -17.65 -1.27
CA ARG A 485 12.16 -18.40 -0.33
C ARG A 485 11.64 -18.21 1.09
N MET A 486 11.31 -19.32 1.75
CA MET A 486 10.87 -19.36 3.14
C MET A 486 11.95 -18.79 4.06
N ALA A 487 11.55 -18.06 5.10
CA ALA A 487 12.43 -17.45 6.07
C ALA A 487 13.02 -18.48 7.04
N ASP A 488 14.16 -19.05 6.67
CA ASP A 488 14.98 -19.90 7.53
C ASP A 488 16.42 -20.01 6.98
N ASN A 489 17.39 -20.32 7.85
CA ASN A 489 18.81 -20.49 7.47
C ASN A 489 19.41 -19.30 6.69
N GLY A 490 19.17 -18.06 7.14
CA GLY A 490 19.78 -16.84 6.57
C GLY A 490 19.01 -16.18 5.42
N HIS A 491 17.78 -16.63 5.14
CA HIS A 491 16.86 -16.01 4.17
C HIS A 491 15.74 -15.26 4.91
N ASN A 492 15.34 -14.06 4.44
CA ASN A 492 14.39 -13.18 5.13
C ASN A 492 12.90 -13.43 4.83
N GLY A 493 12.53 -14.55 4.22
CA GLY A 493 11.12 -14.73 3.82
C GLY A 493 10.78 -13.74 2.72
N ALA A 494 11.56 -13.77 1.65
CA ALA A 494 11.44 -12.86 0.54
C ALA A 494 11.33 -13.66 -0.74
N TYR A 495 10.69 -13.07 -1.76
CA TYR A 495 11.07 -13.42 -3.12
C TYR A 495 12.59 -13.27 -3.22
N PRO A 496 13.30 -14.14 -3.95
CA PRO A 496 14.68 -13.92 -4.29
C PRO A 496 14.68 -12.56 -4.93
N THR A 497 15.05 -11.57 -4.13
CA THR A 497 15.56 -10.34 -4.62
C THR A 497 16.67 -10.80 -5.54
N GLY A 498 16.67 -10.30 -6.77
CA GLY A 498 17.89 -10.23 -7.55
C GLY A 498 18.90 -9.39 -6.76
N THR A 499 19.43 -9.97 -5.68
CA THR A 499 20.51 -9.47 -4.83
C THR A 499 21.61 -10.54 -4.78
N GLY A 500 21.93 -11.16 -5.93
CA GLY A 500 23.28 -10.88 -6.41
C GLY A 500 23.27 -9.38 -6.70
N PRO A 501 24.30 -8.61 -6.29
CA PRO A 501 24.24 -7.16 -6.07
C PRO A 501 23.24 -6.62 -7.05
N GLU A 502 22.10 -6.04 -6.58
CA GLU A 502 21.15 -5.39 -7.49
C GLU A 502 22.09 -4.70 -8.46
N LYS A 503 22.17 -5.21 -9.70
CA LYS A 503 23.01 -4.57 -10.68
C LYS A 503 22.18 -3.32 -10.77
N ILE A 504 22.58 -2.29 -10.01
CA ILE A 504 22.16 -0.92 -10.21
C ILE A 504 22.17 -0.90 -11.71
N GLN A 505 20.99 -0.78 -12.30
CA GLN A 505 20.90 -0.82 -13.74
C GLN A 505 21.47 0.53 -14.17
N THR A 506 22.81 0.61 -14.08
CA THR A 506 23.65 1.71 -14.52
C THR A 506 23.51 1.85 -16.02
N ASP A 507 23.09 0.76 -16.68
CA ASP A 507 22.69 0.72 -18.06
C ASP A 507 21.29 1.32 -18.24
N ILE A 508 21.15 2.60 -17.92
CA ILE A 508 19.97 3.41 -18.23
C ILE A 508 20.04 3.75 -19.72
N ILE A 509 18.98 3.39 -20.45
CA ILE A 509 18.84 3.75 -21.86
C ILE A 509 18.02 5.03 -21.92
N THR A 510 18.70 6.17 -22.04
CA THR A 510 18.04 7.46 -22.30
C THR A 510 17.56 7.53 -23.74
N LEU A 511 16.61 8.40 -24.04
CA LEU A 511 16.16 8.66 -25.41
C LEU A 511 17.33 9.05 -26.32
N THR A 512 18.21 9.95 -25.84
CA THR A 512 19.41 10.37 -26.57
C THR A 512 20.30 9.18 -26.90
N ARG A 513 20.56 8.29 -25.94
CA ARG A 513 21.32 7.06 -26.18
C ARG A 513 20.62 6.14 -27.18
N PHE A 514 19.32 5.90 -26.99
CA PHE A 514 18.52 5.04 -27.86
C PHE A 514 18.60 5.49 -29.33
N ILE A 515 18.37 6.78 -29.60
CA ILE A 515 18.37 7.31 -30.98
C ILE A 515 19.78 7.23 -31.58
N THR A 516 20.82 7.54 -30.78
CA THR A 516 22.21 7.44 -31.23
C THR A 516 22.58 6.00 -31.58
N GLU A 517 22.16 5.02 -30.77
CA GLU A 517 22.37 3.59 -31.05
C GLU A 517 21.59 3.12 -32.29
N GLN A 518 20.40 3.66 -32.56
CA GLN A 518 19.68 3.38 -33.81
C GLN A 518 20.37 4.01 -35.02
N GLN A 519 20.86 5.25 -34.92
CA GLN A 519 21.61 5.90 -36.00
C GLN A 519 22.80 5.05 -36.45
N LEU A 520 23.56 4.46 -35.51
CA LEU A 520 24.72 3.60 -35.84
C LEU A 520 24.36 2.37 -36.68
N LYS A 521 23.10 1.94 -36.69
CA LYS A 521 22.63 0.81 -37.50
C LYS A 521 22.33 1.19 -38.95
N HIS A 522 22.19 2.48 -39.25
CA HIS A 522 21.84 3.02 -40.56
C HIS A 522 23.02 3.81 -41.14
N LYS A 523 23.75 3.22 -42.09
CA LYS A 523 24.97 3.83 -42.67
C LYS A 523 24.68 5.13 -43.42
N GLU A 524 23.45 5.27 -43.91
CA GLU A 524 22.90 6.42 -44.62
C GLU A 524 22.51 7.59 -43.69
N ALA A 525 22.47 7.38 -42.37
CA ALA A 525 22.00 8.39 -41.43
C ALA A 525 23.09 9.44 -41.12
N THR A 526 22.86 10.68 -41.57
CA THR A 526 23.78 11.82 -41.39
C THR A 526 23.87 12.36 -39.95
N GLY A 527 22.92 11.97 -39.08
CA GLY A 527 22.76 12.52 -37.73
C GLY A 527 21.80 13.72 -37.65
N ASP A 528 21.33 14.26 -38.78
CA ASP A 528 20.36 15.36 -38.81
C ASP A 528 19.05 15.00 -38.11
N PHE A 529 18.57 13.77 -38.32
CA PHE A 529 17.38 13.24 -37.64
C PHE A 529 17.58 13.14 -36.12
N THR A 530 18.74 12.64 -35.69
CA THR A 530 19.09 12.50 -34.27
C THR A 530 19.07 13.85 -33.57
N LEU A 531 19.66 14.88 -34.18
CA LEU A 531 19.65 16.24 -33.63
C LEU A 531 18.23 16.82 -33.55
N LEU A 532 17.41 16.61 -34.59
CA LEU A 532 16.01 17.02 -34.56
C LEU A 532 15.24 16.37 -33.41
N CYS A 533 15.42 15.06 -33.19
CA CYS A 533 14.79 14.36 -32.07
C CYS A 533 15.28 14.84 -30.69
N GLN A 534 16.57 15.20 -30.55
CA GLN A 534 17.08 15.80 -29.31
C GLN A 534 16.44 17.17 -29.07
N THR A 535 16.22 17.97 -30.11
CA THR A 535 15.53 19.25 -29.98
C THR A 535 14.05 19.06 -29.62
N LEU A 536 13.37 18.07 -30.21
CA LEU A 536 12.00 17.69 -29.81
C LEU A 536 11.95 17.26 -28.34
N GLN A 537 12.91 16.44 -27.90
CA GLN A 537 13.05 16.04 -26.50
C GLN A 537 13.12 17.26 -25.58
N PHE A 538 13.92 18.27 -25.93
CA PHE A 538 14.02 19.52 -25.17
C PHE A 538 12.68 20.27 -25.10
N SER A 539 11.96 20.39 -26.23
CA SER A 539 10.63 21.01 -26.24
C SER A 539 9.66 20.31 -25.29
N PHE A 540 9.59 18.97 -25.34
CA PHE A 540 8.69 18.19 -24.48
C PHE A 540 9.02 18.35 -22.99
N LYS A 541 10.31 18.38 -22.63
CA LYS A 541 10.75 18.62 -21.25
C LYS A 541 10.30 20.01 -20.76
N SER A 542 10.44 21.01 -21.61
CA SER A 542 10.10 22.40 -21.27
C SER A 542 8.58 22.60 -21.15
N ILE A 543 7.80 22.04 -22.07
CA ILE A 543 6.34 22.05 -22.01
C ILE A 543 5.86 21.32 -20.73
N ALA A 544 6.42 20.14 -20.43
CA ALA A 544 6.12 19.40 -19.20
C ALA A 544 6.40 20.23 -17.93
N TYR A 545 7.49 21.00 -17.93
CA TYR A 545 7.84 21.90 -16.84
C TYR A 545 6.80 23.01 -16.66
N TYR A 546 6.38 23.68 -17.74
CA TYR A 546 5.37 24.73 -17.65
C TYR A 546 3.98 24.20 -17.26
N ILE A 547 3.55 23.06 -17.80
CA ILE A 547 2.28 22.41 -17.42
C ILE A 547 2.24 22.12 -15.92
N ARG A 548 3.31 21.53 -15.36
CA ARG A 548 3.38 21.17 -13.93
C ARG A 548 3.34 22.38 -13.00
N ARG A 549 3.73 23.55 -13.49
CA ARG A 549 3.73 24.80 -12.71
C ARG A 549 2.59 25.74 -13.09
N ALA A 550 1.74 25.40 -14.05
CA ALA A 550 0.80 26.34 -14.66
C ALA A 550 -0.05 27.12 -13.63
N THR A 551 -0.57 26.45 -12.60
CA THR A 551 -1.32 27.09 -11.50
C THR A 551 -0.43 27.93 -10.58
N LEU A 552 0.82 27.51 -10.33
CA LEU A 552 1.75 28.19 -9.42
C LEU A 552 2.26 29.52 -9.99
N ILE A 553 2.45 29.57 -11.31
CA ILE A 553 2.96 30.76 -12.02
C ILE A 553 1.86 31.50 -12.80
N ASN A 554 0.59 31.23 -12.49
CA ASN A 554 -0.58 31.91 -13.05
C ASN A 554 -0.65 31.89 -14.58
N LEU A 555 -0.30 30.76 -15.18
CA LEU A 555 -0.41 30.47 -16.62
C LEU A 555 -1.76 29.84 -17.00
N THR A 556 -2.69 29.71 -16.05
CA THR A 556 -4.07 29.27 -16.32
C THR A 556 -4.93 30.42 -16.85
N GLY A 557 -5.95 30.08 -17.65
CA GLY A 557 -6.87 31.05 -18.26
C GLY A 557 -6.49 31.57 -19.66
N LEU A 558 -7.32 32.48 -20.16
CA LEU A 558 -7.31 32.95 -21.55
C LEU A 558 -6.14 33.91 -21.83
N ALA A 559 -5.55 33.78 -23.03
CA ALA A 559 -4.49 34.66 -23.53
C ALA A 559 -5.04 35.99 -24.09
N GLY A 560 -6.34 36.07 -24.38
CA GLY A 560 -7.01 37.26 -24.92
C GLY A 560 -7.19 37.27 -26.44
N SER A 561 -6.75 36.21 -27.15
CA SER A 561 -6.92 35.97 -28.58
C SER A 561 -7.76 34.70 -28.83
N SER A 562 -8.62 34.73 -29.85
CA SER A 562 -9.34 33.53 -30.35
C SER A 562 -8.57 32.94 -31.54
N ASN A 563 -8.28 31.64 -31.52
CA ASN A 563 -7.60 30.96 -32.63
C ASN A 563 -8.46 30.93 -33.91
N THR A 564 -7.84 30.75 -35.08
CA THR A 564 -8.54 30.54 -36.37
C THR A 564 -9.35 29.28 -36.46
N THR A 565 -9.10 28.34 -35.55
CA THR A 565 -9.86 27.11 -35.38
C THR A 565 -11.16 27.30 -34.57
N GLY A 566 -11.36 28.49 -33.98
CA GLY A 566 -12.55 28.88 -33.22
C GLY A 566 -12.53 28.52 -31.74
N ASP A 567 -11.41 28.01 -31.22
CA ASP A 567 -11.22 27.69 -29.80
C ASP A 567 -10.58 28.90 -29.04
N ASP A 568 -10.99 29.11 -27.79
CA ASP A 568 -10.45 30.16 -26.92
C ASP A 568 -8.99 29.83 -26.52
N GLN A 569 -8.03 30.64 -26.97
CA GLN A 569 -6.60 30.36 -26.78
C GLN A 569 -6.17 30.56 -25.32
N LYS A 570 -5.54 29.54 -24.72
CA LYS A 570 -5.00 29.66 -23.36
C LYS A 570 -3.56 30.16 -23.40
N LYS A 571 -3.13 30.82 -22.31
CA LYS A 571 -1.75 31.34 -22.20
C LYS A 571 -0.69 30.26 -22.40
N LEU A 572 -0.98 29.04 -21.94
CA LEU A 572 -0.05 27.93 -22.06
C LEU A 572 0.09 27.41 -23.49
N ASP A 573 -0.96 27.52 -24.31
CA ASP A 573 -0.94 27.14 -25.72
C ASP A 573 0.04 28.04 -26.47
N VAL A 574 -0.05 29.35 -26.25
CA VAL A 574 0.89 30.36 -26.80
C VAL A 574 2.34 30.06 -26.37
N ILE A 575 2.58 29.89 -25.08
CA ILE A 575 3.94 29.63 -24.55
C ILE A 575 4.52 28.34 -25.13
N SER A 576 3.70 27.30 -25.23
CA SER A 576 4.16 26.00 -25.72
C SER A 576 4.43 26.04 -27.22
N ASN A 577 3.61 26.76 -27.98
CA ASN A 577 3.84 27.01 -29.40
C ASN A 577 5.13 27.81 -29.63
N ASP A 578 5.31 28.95 -28.94
CA ASP A 578 6.50 29.79 -29.05
C ASP A 578 7.78 29.02 -28.70
N LEU A 579 7.72 28.21 -27.63
CA LEU A 579 8.83 27.37 -27.22
C LEU A 579 9.15 26.31 -28.28
N PHE A 580 8.13 25.68 -28.84
CA PHE A 580 8.30 24.66 -29.86
C PHE A 580 8.88 25.26 -31.15
N ILE A 581 8.39 26.41 -31.59
CA ILE A 581 8.90 27.15 -32.75
C ILE A 581 10.36 27.54 -32.55
N ALA A 582 10.69 28.13 -31.39
CA ALA A 582 12.06 28.53 -31.06
C ALA A 582 13.02 27.34 -31.04
N ALA A 583 12.59 26.22 -30.47
CA ALA A 583 13.37 24.99 -30.47
C ALA A 583 13.58 24.47 -31.90
N MET A 584 12.51 24.32 -32.70
CA MET A 584 12.62 23.82 -34.07
C MET A 584 13.51 24.72 -34.94
N ARG A 585 13.40 26.05 -34.81
CA ARG A 585 14.30 27.02 -35.46
C ARG A 585 15.75 26.78 -35.03
N GLY A 586 16.00 26.67 -33.72
CA GLY A 586 17.32 26.44 -33.16
C GLY A 586 17.97 25.09 -33.53
N SER A 587 17.18 24.09 -33.95
CA SER A 587 17.71 22.79 -34.39
C SER A 587 18.60 22.90 -35.63
N GLY A 588 18.32 23.84 -36.53
CA GLY A 588 18.92 23.91 -37.86
C GLY A 588 18.59 22.72 -38.78
N LYS A 589 17.68 21.82 -38.38
CA LYS A 589 17.34 20.58 -39.12
C LYS A 589 15.91 20.54 -39.68
N ALA A 590 15.03 21.41 -39.18
CA ALA A 590 13.71 21.63 -39.76
C ALA A 590 13.77 22.79 -40.76
N ARG A 591 13.20 22.61 -41.96
CA ARG A 591 13.04 23.65 -42.99
C ARG A 591 11.72 24.40 -42.83
N ALA A 592 10.68 23.70 -42.35
CA ALA A 592 9.38 24.26 -42.07
C ALA A 592 8.70 23.57 -40.88
N LEU A 593 7.79 24.30 -40.23
CA LEU A 593 6.95 23.84 -39.14
C LEU A 593 5.48 24.15 -39.45
N VAL A 594 4.62 23.15 -39.25
CA VAL A 594 3.15 23.30 -39.28
C VAL A 594 2.65 23.10 -37.85
N SER A 595 2.04 24.12 -37.25
CA SER A 595 1.50 24.08 -35.89
C SER A 595 -0.02 24.20 -35.94
N GLU A 596 -0.74 23.59 -34.99
CA GLU A 596 -2.18 23.87 -34.81
C GLU A 596 -2.43 25.36 -34.55
N GLU A 597 -1.54 26.00 -33.80
CA GLU A 597 -1.69 27.38 -33.30
C GLU A 597 -1.38 28.46 -34.35
N GLU A 598 -0.92 28.06 -35.55
CA GLU A 598 -0.43 28.98 -36.58
C GLU A 598 -1.23 28.82 -37.87
N GLU A 599 -1.77 29.92 -38.40
CA GLU A 599 -2.56 29.91 -39.64
C GLU A 599 -1.77 29.52 -40.89
N SER A 600 -0.47 29.78 -40.85
CA SER A 600 0.42 29.66 -42.00
C SER A 600 1.66 28.87 -41.64
N ILE A 601 2.28 28.29 -42.65
CA ILE A 601 3.50 27.50 -42.48
C ILE A 601 4.63 28.43 -42.01
N ILE A 602 5.32 28.03 -40.95
CA ILE A 602 6.52 28.73 -40.49
C ILE A 602 7.71 28.19 -41.27
N TYR A 603 8.36 29.07 -42.04
CA TYR A 603 9.58 28.74 -42.78
C TYR A 603 10.82 29.20 -42.01
N PHE A 604 11.84 28.35 -41.96
CA PHE A 604 13.15 28.68 -41.38
C PHE A 604 14.14 28.94 -42.50
N ASP A 605 14.18 30.18 -43.00
CA ASP A 605 14.99 30.57 -44.16
C ASP A 605 16.49 30.67 -43.87
N GLU A 606 16.86 30.72 -42.60
CA GLU A 606 18.25 30.64 -42.13
C GLU A 606 18.86 29.25 -42.36
N HIS A 607 18.03 28.24 -42.66
CA HIS A 607 18.42 26.84 -42.84
C HIS A 607 17.93 26.27 -44.19
N PRO A 608 18.40 26.78 -45.34
CA PRO A 608 17.91 26.37 -46.66
C PRO A 608 18.16 24.89 -46.96
N ASN A 609 19.20 24.30 -46.36
CA ASN A 609 19.60 22.90 -46.57
C ASN A 609 19.01 21.93 -45.53
N ALA A 610 18.11 22.41 -44.66
CA ALA A 610 17.42 21.55 -43.69
C ALA A 610 16.51 20.55 -44.42
N ARG A 611 16.45 19.31 -43.91
CA ARG A 611 15.86 18.18 -44.64
C ARG A 611 14.44 17.82 -44.18
N TYR A 612 14.03 18.29 -43.01
CA TYR A 612 12.81 17.83 -42.37
C TYR A 612 11.73 18.92 -42.28
N VAL A 613 10.49 18.47 -42.26
CA VAL A 613 9.32 19.26 -41.89
C VAL A 613 8.73 18.62 -40.65
N VAL A 614 8.36 19.44 -39.67
CA VAL A 614 7.68 18.98 -38.46
C VAL A 614 6.25 19.50 -38.50
N ALA A 615 5.28 18.62 -38.30
CA ALA A 615 3.91 18.99 -38.01
C ALA A 615 3.64 18.70 -36.53
N CYS A 616 3.09 19.65 -35.78
CA CYS A 616 2.83 19.48 -34.36
C CYS A 616 1.50 20.07 -33.89
N ASP A 617 0.96 19.42 -32.88
CA ASP A 617 0.01 20.01 -31.94
C ASP A 617 0.78 20.23 -30.63
N PRO A 618 1.12 21.50 -30.29
CA PRO A 618 1.86 21.81 -29.07
C PRO A 618 1.16 21.35 -27.79
N ILE A 619 -0.16 21.50 -27.69
CA ILE A 619 -0.99 21.10 -26.55
C ILE A 619 -2.34 20.52 -27.01
N ASP A 620 -2.37 19.20 -27.20
CA ASP A 620 -3.62 18.44 -27.33
C ASP A 620 -4.39 18.43 -26.01
N GLY A 621 -5.68 18.73 -26.11
CA GLY A 621 -6.58 18.73 -24.97
C GLY A 621 -6.45 19.97 -24.07
N SER A 622 -5.98 21.09 -24.61
CA SER A 622 -5.86 22.39 -23.89
C SER A 622 -7.09 22.76 -23.06
N SER A 623 -8.30 22.43 -23.52
CA SER A 623 -9.56 22.64 -22.78
C SER A 623 -9.56 22.01 -21.38
N ASN A 624 -8.85 20.90 -21.18
CA ASN A 624 -8.75 20.14 -19.94
C ASN A 624 -7.67 20.64 -18.97
N LEU A 625 -6.83 21.58 -19.40
CA LEU A 625 -5.67 22.04 -18.65
C LEU A 625 -6.05 22.61 -17.27
N ASP A 626 -7.10 23.45 -17.21
CA ASP A 626 -7.52 24.09 -15.95
C ASP A 626 -8.14 23.09 -14.95
N ALA A 627 -8.59 21.93 -15.44
CA ALA A 627 -9.13 20.86 -14.62
C ALA A 627 -8.04 19.91 -14.08
N GLY A 628 -6.76 20.12 -14.45
CA GLY A 628 -5.65 19.26 -14.06
C GLY A 628 -5.71 17.85 -14.65
N VAL A 629 -6.43 17.68 -15.76
CA VAL A 629 -6.54 16.42 -16.49
C VAL A 629 -5.34 16.28 -17.45
N SER A 630 -5.00 15.05 -17.81
CA SER A 630 -3.88 14.78 -18.73
C SER A 630 -4.09 15.46 -20.09
N VAL A 631 -3.04 16.13 -20.56
CA VAL A 631 -2.91 16.77 -21.88
C VAL A 631 -1.66 16.21 -22.59
N GLY A 632 -1.36 16.64 -23.82
CA GLY A 632 -0.16 16.14 -24.50
C GLY A 632 0.34 17.01 -25.65
N THR A 633 1.46 16.62 -26.24
CA THR A 633 1.98 17.19 -27.50
C THR A 633 2.01 16.09 -28.55
N ILE A 634 1.56 16.35 -29.78
CA ILE A 634 1.62 15.40 -30.89
C ILE A 634 2.60 15.93 -31.94
N PHE A 635 3.36 15.04 -32.58
CA PHE A 635 4.26 15.43 -33.66
C PHE A 635 4.37 14.37 -34.75
N GLY A 636 4.52 14.84 -35.99
CA GLY A 636 4.91 14.07 -37.17
C GLY A 636 6.11 14.70 -37.85
N ILE A 637 7.02 13.87 -38.35
CA ILE A 637 8.23 14.30 -39.06
C ILE A 637 8.18 13.75 -40.48
N MET A 638 8.30 14.64 -41.46
CA MET A 638 8.41 14.29 -42.88
C MET A 638 9.78 14.70 -43.41
N LYS A 639 10.34 13.91 -44.32
CA LYS A 639 11.54 14.29 -45.07
C LYS A 639 11.12 14.99 -46.38
N LEU A 640 11.76 16.10 -46.69
CA LEU A 640 11.56 16.79 -47.96
C LEU A 640 12.15 15.99 -49.13
N PRO A 641 11.58 16.12 -50.35
CA PRO A 641 12.18 15.57 -51.56
C PRO A 641 13.61 16.09 -51.76
N ASP A 642 14.52 15.24 -52.25
CA ASP A 642 15.93 15.61 -52.41
C ASP A 642 16.11 16.79 -53.38
N GLU A 643 15.22 16.96 -54.36
CA GLU A 643 15.19 18.14 -55.27
C GLU A 643 14.86 19.45 -54.54
N ALA A 644 13.95 19.40 -53.56
CA ALA A 644 13.60 20.56 -52.74
C ALA A 644 14.76 20.95 -51.82
N ILE A 645 15.47 19.95 -51.28
CA ILE A 645 16.65 20.15 -50.43
C ILE A 645 17.81 20.75 -51.26
N ALA A 646 18.09 20.20 -52.44
CA ALA A 646 19.21 20.64 -53.29
C ALA A 646 19.02 22.06 -53.84
N SER A 647 17.78 22.46 -54.10
CA SER A 647 17.46 23.81 -54.59
C SER A 647 17.38 24.85 -53.47
N GLY A 648 17.29 24.45 -52.20
CA GLY A 648 17.12 25.36 -51.05
C GLY A 648 15.80 26.13 -51.04
N ARG A 649 14.88 25.84 -51.97
CA ARG A 649 13.60 26.54 -52.11
C ARG A 649 12.72 26.34 -50.88
N ARG A 650 11.77 27.24 -50.65
CA ARG A 650 10.72 27.00 -49.65
C ARG A 650 9.87 25.78 -50.08
N PRO A 651 9.52 24.87 -49.16
CA PRO A 651 8.57 23.79 -49.43
C PRO A 651 7.23 24.33 -49.95
N THR A 652 6.72 23.73 -51.04
CA THR A 652 5.39 24.03 -51.57
C THR A 652 4.32 23.28 -50.78
N ALA A 653 3.05 23.64 -50.99
CA ALA A 653 1.93 22.87 -50.44
C ALA A 653 2.00 21.38 -50.85
N GLU A 654 2.44 21.06 -52.07
CA GLU A 654 2.58 19.67 -52.53
C GLU A 654 3.67 18.90 -51.79
N ASP A 655 4.75 19.56 -51.35
CA ASP A 655 5.80 18.92 -50.55
C ASP A 655 5.31 18.59 -49.12
N LEU A 656 4.31 19.33 -48.62
CA LEU A 656 3.83 19.27 -47.25
C LEU A 656 2.55 18.44 -47.10
N LEU A 657 1.65 18.51 -48.08
CA LEU A 657 0.37 17.82 -48.10
C LEU A 657 0.53 16.39 -48.60
N ARG A 658 1.27 15.60 -47.82
CA ARG A 658 1.58 14.20 -48.12
C ARG A 658 0.74 13.27 -47.24
N PRO A 659 0.42 12.04 -47.70
CA PRO A 659 -0.27 11.06 -46.88
C PRO A 659 0.61 10.64 -45.69
N GLY A 660 -0.01 10.19 -44.61
CA GLY A 660 0.68 9.73 -43.40
C GLY A 660 1.69 8.60 -43.63
N THR A 661 1.57 7.85 -44.74
CA THR A 661 2.59 6.87 -45.17
C THR A 661 3.97 7.48 -45.46
N GLU A 662 4.04 8.80 -45.70
CA GLU A 662 5.29 9.54 -45.95
C GLU A 662 5.94 10.09 -44.66
N LEU A 663 5.33 9.89 -43.50
CA LEU A 663 5.96 10.22 -42.21
C LEU A 663 7.18 9.31 -41.99
N GLU A 664 8.33 9.92 -41.74
CA GLU A 664 9.56 9.22 -41.34
C GLU A 664 9.49 8.78 -39.88
N ALA A 665 8.90 9.64 -39.04
CA ALA A 665 8.68 9.36 -37.63
C ALA A 665 7.48 10.12 -37.11
N ALA A 666 6.88 9.58 -36.05
CA ALA A 666 5.78 10.21 -35.36
C ALA A 666 5.77 9.81 -33.89
N GLY A 667 5.05 10.58 -33.10
CA GLY A 667 4.90 10.29 -31.70
C GLY A 667 4.03 11.30 -30.99
N PHE A 668 3.94 11.11 -29.69
CA PHE A 668 3.29 12.06 -28.80
C PHE A 668 3.91 12.00 -27.42
N THR A 669 3.81 13.09 -26.67
CA THR A 669 4.14 13.12 -25.24
C THR A 669 2.87 13.36 -24.45
N MET A 670 2.53 12.45 -23.54
CA MET A 670 1.42 12.62 -22.61
C MET A 670 1.91 13.21 -21.29
N TYR A 671 1.36 14.35 -20.89
CA TYR A 671 1.63 15.02 -19.62
C TYR A 671 0.53 14.68 -18.61
N GLY A 672 0.66 13.52 -17.97
CA GLY A 672 -0.23 13.09 -16.89
C GLY A 672 0.49 13.09 -15.54
N ALA A 673 0.24 12.07 -14.73
CA ALA A 673 0.96 11.84 -13.47
C ALA A 673 2.50 11.76 -13.67
N SER A 674 2.93 11.34 -14.86
CA SER A 674 4.30 11.43 -15.35
C SER A 674 4.25 11.87 -16.82
N ALA A 675 5.36 12.43 -17.34
CA ALA A 675 5.46 12.73 -18.77
C ALA A 675 5.93 11.47 -19.51
N GLN A 676 5.13 11.01 -20.47
CA GLN A 676 5.33 9.77 -21.21
C GLN A 676 5.47 10.08 -22.70
N LEU A 677 6.67 9.95 -23.24
CA LEU A 677 6.94 10.10 -24.67
C LEU A 677 6.79 8.75 -25.36
N VAL A 678 5.96 8.69 -26.40
CA VAL A 678 5.86 7.56 -27.32
C VAL A 678 6.43 8.00 -28.66
N LEU A 679 7.37 7.22 -29.20
CA LEU A 679 8.04 7.50 -30.47
C LEU A 679 8.04 6.24 -31.36
N THR A 680 7.83 6.43 -32.65
CA THR A 680 8.03 5.41 -33.67
C THR A 680 8.61 6.01 -34.95
N VAL A 681 9.25 5.16 -35.76
CA VAL A 681 9.74 5.48 -37.10
C VAL A 681 9.00 4.64 -38.13
N LYS A 682 8.99 5.05 -39.39
CA LYS A 682 8.34 4.32 -40.49
C LYS A 682 8.81 2.86 -40.55
N GLY A 683 7.86 1.92 -40.39
CA GLY A 683 8.16 0.48 -40.38
C GLY A 683 8.97 -0.02 -39.17
N GLY A 684 9.18 0.81 -38.15
CA GLY A 684 9.92 0.46 -36.94
C GLY A 684 9.04 0.01 -35.78
N THR A 685 9.66 -0.19 -34.62
CA THR A 685 8.94 -0.49 -33.36
C THR A 685 8.43 0.79 -32.71
N VAL A 686 7.40 0.66 -31.86
CA VAL A 686 6.91 1.74 -31.01
C VAL A 686 7.62 1.66 -29.67
N ASN A 687 8.19 2.77 -29.19
CA ASN A 687 8.94 2.77 -27.93
C ASN A 687 8.44 3.89 -27.02
N GLY A 688 8.20 3.55 -25.75
CA GLY A 688 7.74 4.47 -24.71
C GLY A 688 8.85 4.82 -23.72
N PHE A 689 8.98 6.11 -23.44
CA PHE A 689 9.96 6.70 -22.55
C PHE A 689 9.27 7.51 -21.47
N THR A 690 9.72 7.38 -20.22
CA THR A 690 9.22 8.15 -19.09
C THR A 690 10.22 9.21 -18.69
N LEU A 691 9.78 10.46 -18.51
CA LEU A 691 10.62 11.55 -18.02
C LEU A 691 10.94 11.37 -16.53
N ASP A 692 12.22 11.21 -16.23
CA ASP A 692 12.76 11.39 -14.90
C ASP A 692 13.02 12.88 -14.67
N ASN A 693 12.32 13.48 -13.71
CA ASN A 693 12.42 14.92 -13.45
C ASN A 693 13.69 15.31 -12.68
N ALA A 694 14.31 14.38 -11.95
CA ALA A 694 15.54 14.65 -11.21
C ALA A 694 16.74 14.65 -12.16
N LEU A 695 16.76 13.70 -13.11
CA LEU A 695 17.80 13.65 -14.15
C LEU A 695 17.52 14.59 -15.32
N GLY A 696 16.26 14.96 -15.55
CA GLY A 696 15.84 15.72 -16.72
C GLY A 696 15.97 14.91 -18.02
N GLU A 697 15.83 13.59 -17.95
CA GLU A 697 16.02 12.68 -19.08
C GLU A 697 14.83 11.75 -19.30
N PHE A 698 14.53 11.47 -20.57
CA PHE A 698 13.54 10.47 -20.94
C PHE A 698 14.19 9.10 -20.93
N ILE A 699 13.74 8.22 -20.03
CA ILE A 699 14.27 6.87 -19.85
C ILE A 699 13.37 5.87 -20.56
N LEU A 700 13.94 4.94 -21.33
CA LEU A 700 13.19 3.87 -21.99
C LEU A 700 12.53 2.97 -20.94
N THR A 701 11.20 2.98 -20.89
CA THR A 701 10.42 2.19 -19.93
C THR A 701 9.54 1.14 -20.62
N HIS A 702 9.19 1.36 -21.88
CA HIS A 702 8.33 0.46 -22.66
C HIS A 702 8.96 0.18 -24.04
N PRO A 703 9.94 -0.74 -24.12
CA PRO A 703 10.52 -1.14 -25.41
C PRO A 703 9.51 -1.94 -26.23
N ASN A 704 9.44 -1.67 -27.54
CA ASN A 704 8.60 -2.40 -28.50
C ASN A 704 7.14 -2.60 -28.03
N MET A 705 6.45 -1.49 -27.78
CA MET A 705 5.03 -1.48 -27.41
C MET A 705 4.18 -2.13 -28.50
N GLN A 706 3.30 -3.04 -28.09
CA GLN A 706 2.36 -3.73 -28.96
C GLN A 706 0.95 -3.59 -28.39
N ILE A 707 0.00 -3.18 -29.22
CA ILE A 707 -1.39 -3.04 -28.81
C ILE A 707 -2.05 -4.43 -28.71
N PRO A 708 -2.83 -4.71 -27.66
CA PRO A 708 -3.64 -5.94 -27.61
C PRO A 708 -4.59 -6.03 -28.80
N LYS A 709 -4.76 -7.22 -29.39
CA LYS A 709 -5.62 -7.43 -30.56
C LYS A 709 -7.10 -7.09 -30.34
N LYS A 710 -7.58 -7.25 -29.10
CA LYS A 710 -8.95 -6.95 -28.67
C LYS A 710 -9.01 -6.59 -27.19
N ARG A 711 -9.91 -5.67 -26.82
CA ARG A 711 -10.28 -5.37 -25.44
C ARG A 711 -11.66 -4.74 -25.39
N ALA A 712 -12.46 -5.10 -24.39
CA ALA A 712 -13.80 -4.56 -24.19
C ALA A 712 -13.80 -3.15 -23.58
N ILE A 713 -13.13 -2.19 -24.23
CA ILE A 713 -13.06 -0.77 -23.85
C ILE A 713 -13.31 0.08 -25.10
N TYR A 714 -14.17 1.09 -25.00
CA TYR A 714 -14.37 2.09 -26.05
C TYR A 714 -14.29 3.50 -25.48
N SER A 715 -13.87 4.43 -26.33
CA SER A 715 -13.58 5.81 -25.99
C SER A 715 -14.11 6.74 -27.07
N VAL A 716 -15.22 7.40 -26.78
CA VAL A 716 -15.92 8.29 -27.70
C VAL A 716 -16.73 9.30 -26.90
N ASN A 717 -16.87 10.53 -27.41
CA ASN A 717 -17.72 11.55 -26.80
C ASN A 717 -19.20 11.30 -27.11
N GLU A 718 -19.87 10.51 -26.27
CA GLU A 718 -21.30 10.18 -26.45
C GLU A 718 -22.26 11.38 -26.39
N GLY A 719 -21.82 12.53 -25.89
CA GLY A 719 -22.60 13.77 -25.95
C GLY A 719 -22.93 14.20 -27.38
N ASN A 720 -22.14 13.75 -28.37
CA ASN A 720 -22.37 14.03 -29.78
C ASN A 720 -23.30 13.01 -30.48
N SER A 721 -23.85 12.04 -29.74
CA SER A 721 -24.71 10.98 -30.30
C SER A 721 -25.93 11.48 -31.07
N LEU A 722 -26.45 12.68 -30.74
CA LEU A 722 -27.51 13.35 -31.49
C LEU A 722 -27.12 13.67 -32.95
N TYR A 723 -25.84 13.91 -33.20
CA TYR A 723 -25.32 14.38 -34.50
C TYR A 723 -24.67 13.26 -35.33
N TRP A 724 -24.42 12.10 -34.74
CA TRP A 724 -23.83 10.97 -35.41
C TRP A 724 -24.74 10.40 -36.51
N ASP A 725 -24.12 9.71 -37.46
CA ASP A 725 -24.86 8.91 -38.43
C ASP A 725 -25.43 7.63 -37.78
N GLN A 726 -26.39 7.01 -38.46
CA GLN A 726 -27.06 5.84 -37.91
C GLN A 726 -26.10 4.65 -37.73
N LYS A 727 -25.07 4.54 -38.60
CA LYS A 727 -24.07 3.47 -38.56
C LYS A 727 -23.21 3.57 -37.29
N THR A 728 -22.75 4.76 -36.93
CA THR A 728 -22.02 5.04 -35.69
C THR A 728 -22.89 4.80 -34.47
N ILE A 729 -24.14 5.25 -34.48
CA ILE A 729 -25.10 5.02 -33.36
C ILE A 729 -25.30 3.52 -33.16
N ASN A 730 -25.53 2.76 -34.23
CA ASN A 730 -25.73 1.32 -34.18
C ASN A 730 -24.47 0.60 -33.66
N TRP A 731 -23.30 1.00 -34.13
CA TRP A 731 -22.03 0.47 -33.64
C TRP A 731 -21.86 0.71 -32.14
N VAL A 732 -22.01 1.95 -31.65
CA VAL A 732 -21.86 2.26 -30.22
C VAL A 732 -22.91 1.52 -29.37
N ASN A 733 -24.14 1.41 -29.85
CA ASN A 733 -25.19 0.66 -29.15
C ASN A 733 -24.88 -0.84 -29.08
N SER A 734 -24.27 -1.42 -30.11
CA SER A 734 -23.83 -2.83 -30.10
C SER A 734 -22.79 -3.14 -29.02
N LEU A 735 -22.05 -2.13 -28.55
CA LEU A 735 -21.07 -2.26 -27.47
C LEU A 735 -21.72 -2.26 -26.08
N LYS A 736 -22.93 -1.70 -25.97
CA LYS A 736 -23.66 -1.49 -24.71
C LYS A 736 -24.78 -2.49 -24.48
N SER A 737 -25.38 -2.97 -25.56
CA SER A 737 -26.58 -3.80 -25.52
C SER A 737 -26.42 -5.03 -26.41
N PRO A 738 -26.96 -6.19 -25.98
CA PRO A 738 -26.97 -7.38 -26.83
C PRO A 738 -27.83 -7.15 -28.07
N ALA A 739 -27.51 -7.84 -29.16
CA ALA A 739 -28.38 -7.87 -30.34
C ALA A 739 -29.74 -8.53 -29.99
N PRO A 740 -30.83 -8.17 -30.67
CA PRO A 740 -32.13 -8.82 -30.48
C PRO A 740 -32.03 -10.34 -30.65
N GLY A 741 -32.55 -11.11 -29.69
CA GLY A 741 -32.47 -12.58 -29.69
C GLY A 741 -31.23 -13.18 -29.02
N THR A 742 -30.28 -12.36 -28.55
CA THR A 742 -29.14 -12.84 -27.75
C THR A 742 -29.52 -12.97 -26.27
N ASP A 743 -29.08 -14.05 -25.63
CA ASP A 743 -29.24 -14.25 -24.19
C ASP A 743 -28.51 -13.14 -23.40
N ALA A 744 -29.27 -12.24 -22.79
CA ALA A 744 -28.76 -11.08 -22.04
C ALA A 744 -27.85 -11.49 -20.87
N SER A 745 -27.99 -12.70 -20.33
CA SER A 745 -27.13 -13.21 -19.25
C SER A 745 -25.69 -13.49 -19.68
N LYS A 746 -25.45 -13.66 -21.00
CA LYS A 746 -24.13 -13.96 -21.58
C LYS A 746 -23.46 -12.75 -22.22
N PHE A 747 -24.17 -11.64 -22.38
CA PHE A 747 -23.62 -10.41 -22.93
C PHE A 747 -22.87 -9.62 -21.86
N LYS A 748 -21.65 -9.20 -22.18
CA LYS A 748 -20.86 -8.32 -21.33
C LYS A 748 -20.61 -7.00 -22.05
N PRO A 749 -21.16 -5.87 -21.56
CA PRO A 749 -20.96 -4.58 -22.19
C PRO A 749 -19.50 -4.14 -22.09
N TYR A 750 -19.10 -3.28 -23.03
CA TYR A 750 -17.78 -2.67 -23.04
C TYR A 750 -17.70 -1.59 -21.97
N SER A 751 -16.52 -1.41 -21.39
CA SER A 751 -16.26 -0.30 -20.47
C SER A 751 -16.08 0.99 -21.25
N SER A 752 -16.88 2.02 -20.96
CA SER A 752 -16.70 3.36 -21.53
C SER A 752 -15.58 4.10 -20.79
N ARG A 753 -14.64 4.69 -21.53
CA ARG A 753 -13.59 5.56 -20.98
C ARG A 753 -13.34 6.69 -21.98
N TYR A 754 -13.62 7.92 -21.60
CA TYR A 754 -13.33 9.09 -22.44
C TYR A 754 -12.72 10.17 -21.55
N ILE A 755 -11.43 10.44 -21.74
CA ILE A 755 -10.68 11.42 -20.94
C ILE A 755 -10.91 12.82 -21.51
N GLY A 756 -11.04 12.94 -22.83
CA GLY A 756 -11.27 14.21 -23.51
C GLY A 756 -10.00 14.89 -24.02
N SER A 757 -8.83 14.23 -23.90
CA SER A 757 -7.59 14.55 -24.62
C SER A 757 -7.27 13.35 -25.51
N MET A 758 -7.01 13.60 -26.80
CA MET A 758 -6.70 12.56 -27.76
C MET A 758 -5.47 11.77 -27.32
N VAL A 759 -4.41 12.45 -26.87
CA VAL A 759 -3.17 11.85 -26.40
C VAL A 759 -3.40 10.91 -25.22
N ALA A 760 -4.19 11.33 -24.23
CA ALA A 760 -4.46 10.51 -23.06
C ALA A 760 -5.30 9.26 -23.41
N ASP A 761 -6.34 9.44 -24.23
CA ASP A 761 -7.19 8.34 -24.69
C ASP A 761 -6.43 7.38 -25.62
N ALA A 762 -5.56 7.88 -26.49
CA ALA A 762 -4.69 7.11 -27.37
C ALA A 762 -3.65 6.31 -26.58
N TYR A 763 -2.95 6.92 -25.61
CA TYR A 763 -1.96 6.22 -24.78
C TYR A 763 -2.57 5.06 -24.00
N ARG A 764 -3.76 5.27 -23.40
CA ARG A 764 -4.50 4.19 -22.75
C ARG A 764 -4.87 3.09 -23.74
N THR A 765 -5.35 3.45 -24.92
CA THR A 765 -5.75 2.49 -25.97
C THR A 765 -4.55 1.67 -26.44
N LEU A 766 -3.38 2.29 -26.60
CA LEU A 766 -2.13 1.63 -26.95
C LEU A 766 -1.71 0.60 -25.89
N LEU A 767 -1.80 0.94 -24.60
CA LEU A 767 -1.40 0.04 -23.50
C LEU A 767 -2.41 -1.07 -23.20
N TYR A 768 -3.70 -0.76 -23.15
CA TYR A 768 -4.73 -1.67 -22.66
C TYR A 768 -5.51 -2.35 -23.78
N GLY A 769 -5.39 -1.86 -25.01
CA GLY A 769 -6.27 -2.20 -26.11
C GLY A 769 -7.66 -1.58 -25.96
N GLY A 770 -8.48 -1.78 -26.99
CA GLY A 770 -9.80 -1.19 -27.13
C GLY A 770 -9.84 -0.29 -28.34
N ILE A 771 -10.76 0.68 -28.34
CA ILE A 771 -10.92 1.59 -29.46
C ILE A 771 -11.16 3.03 -29.00
N PHE A 772 -10.47 3.95 -29.64
CA PHE A 772 -10.73 5.38 -29.61
C PHE A 772 -11.43 5.80 -30.89
N ALA A 773 -12.49 6.59 -30.76
CA ALA A 773 -13.27 7.09 -31.88
C ALA A 773 -13.60 8.57 -31.70
N TYR A 774 -13.38 9.33 -32.77
CA TYR A 774 -13.86 10.69 -32.95
C TYR A 774 -14.48 10.78 -34.36
N PRO A 775 -15.70 10.25 -34.55
CA PRO A 775 -16.33 10.19 -35.87
C PRO A 775 -16.67 11.58 -36.41
N ALA A 776 -16.77 11.70 -37.73
CA ALA A 776 -17.45 12.80 -38.38
C ALA A 776 -18.95 12.78 -38.02
N ASP A 777 -19.55 13.96 -37.94
CA ASP A 777 -20.96 14.11 -37.56
C ASP A 777 -21.61 15.26 -38.33
N LYS A 778 -22.91 15.48 -38.11
CA LYS A 778 -23.67 16.54 -38.82
C LYS A 778 -23.15 17.96 -38.55
N LYS A 779 -22.48 18.21 -37.41
CA LYS A 779 -21.88 19.51 -37.08
C LYS A 779 -20.51 19.68 -37.71
N SER A 780 -19.73 18.60 -37.76
CA SER A 780 -18.39 18.54 -38.32
C SER A 780 -18.33 17.43 -39.38
N PRO A 781 -18.76 17.69 -40.63
CA PRO A 781 -18.92 16.67 -41.66
C PRO A 781 -17.63 15.95 -42.06
N LYS A 782 -16.48 16.60 -41.84
CA LYS A 782 -15.16 15.99 -42.01
C LYS A 782 -14.57 15.42 -40.71
N GLY A 783 -15.18 15.64 -39.55
CA GLY A 783 -14.59 15.41 -38.23
C GLY A 783 -13.92 16.66 -37.63
N LYS A 784 -13.46 16.56 -36.39
CA LYS A 784 -12.83 17.68 -35.65
C LYS A 784 -11.31 17.69 -35.74
N LEU A 785 -10.69 16.52 -35.67
CA LEU A 785 -9.24 16.34 -35.55
C LEU A 785 -8.55 16.59 -36.89
N ARG A 786 -7.31 17.08 -36.89
CA ARG A 786 -6.56 17.48 -38.08
C ARG A 786 -5.61 16.40 -38.55
N ILE A 787 -5.50 16.27 -39.86
CA ILE A 787 -4.82 15.13 -40.48
C ILE A 787 -3.32 15.14 -40.17
N LEU A 788 -2.65 16.27 -40.41
CA LEU A 788 -1.19 16.35 -40.41
C LEU A 788 -0.55 16.20 -39.01
N TYR A 789 -1.18 16.75 -37.98
CA TYR A 789 -0.60 16.84 -36.63
C TYR A 789 -1.39 16.11 -35.54
N GLU A 790 -2.56 15.52 -35.83
CA GLU A 790 -3.29 14.68 -34.87
C GLU A 790 -3.51 13.26 -35.43
N CYS A 791 -4.25 13.13 -36.54
CA CYS A 791 -4.71 11.83 -37.03
C CYS A 791 -3.59 10.96 -37.62
N ALA A 792 -2.79 11.49 -38.55
CA ALA A 792 -1.74 10.70 -39.21
C ALA A 792 -0.61 10.29 -38.26
N PRO A 793 -0.09 11.16 -37.37
CA PRO A 793 0.89 10.76 -36.36
C PRO A 793 0.39 9.63 -35.45
N MET A 794 -0.83 9.75 -34.94
CA MET A 794 -1.44 8.75 -34.07
C MET A 794 -1.73 7.44 -34.80
N ALA A 795 -2.16 7.51 -36.07
CA ALA A 795 -2.36 6.36 -36.91
C ALA A 795 -1.05 5.58 -37.14
N LEU A 796 0.07 6.27 -37.36
CA LEU A 796 1.37 5.62 -37.55
C LEU A 796 1.81 4.87 -36.27
N VAL A 797 1.65 5.50 -35.11
CA VAL A 797 1.92 4.87 -33.82
C VAL A 797 1.04 3.63 -33.62
N MET A 798 -0.26 3.73 -33.86
CA MET A 798 -1.19 2.61 -33.67
C MET A 798 -0.93 1.46 -34.62
N GLU A 799 -0.67 1.72 -35.90
CA GLU A 799 -0.41 0.68 -36.90
C GLU A 799 0.93 -0.02 -36.66
N ASN A 800 2.00 0.72 -36.33
CA ASN A 800 3.29 0.11 -35.98
C ASN A 800 3.24 -0.73 -34.70
N ALA A 801 2.31 -0.42 -33.79
CA ALA A 801 2.03 -1.23 -32.61
C ALA A 801 1.16 -2.49 -32.89
N GLY A 802 0.76 -2.74 -34.15
CA GLY A 802 -0.09 -3.86 -34.54
C GLY A 802 -1.60 -3.57 -34.48
N GLY A 803 -1.99 -2.31 -34.34
CA GLY A 803 -3.37 -1.83 -34.37
C GLY A 803 -3.84 -1.44 -35.76
N LYS A 804 -4.96 -0.73 -35.82
CA LYS A 804 -5.50 -0.14 -37.06
C LYS A 804 -6.01 1.27 -36.79
N ALA A 805 -5.98 2.11 -37.82
CA ALA A 805 -6.60 3.43 -37.81
C ALA A 805 -7.32 3.69 -39.15
N ILE A 806 -8.59 4.10 -39.09
CA ILE A 806 -9.42 4.39 -40.27
C ILE A 806 -10.16 5.71 -40.07
N ASN A 807 -10.52 6.37 -41.18
CA ASN A 807 -11.34 7.56 -41.15
C ASN A 807 -12.85 7.23 -41.13
N SER A 808 -13.71 8.26 -41.06
CA SER A 808 -15.18 8.06 -41.11
C SER A 808 -15.73 7.54 -42.44
N LYS A 809 -14.92 7.50 -43.51
CA LYS A 809 -15.25 6.83 -44.77
C LYS A 809 -14.75 5.38 -44.82
N MET A 810 -14.23 4.87 -43.71
CA MET A 810 -13.61 3.54 -43.58
C MET A 810 -12.35 3.34 -44.43
N GLU A 811 -11.71 4.43 -44.86
CA GLU A 811 -10.42 4.42 -45.54
C GLU A 811 -9.29 4.37 -44.50
N ARG A 812 -8.15 3.75 -44.83
CA ARG A 812 -6.99 3.69 -43.94
C ARG A 812 -6.44 5.10 -43.69
N MET A 813 -6.31 5.49 -42.42
CA MET A 813 -5.99 6.89 -42.05
C MET A 813 -4.62 7.34 -42.61
N LEU A 814 -3.63 6.46 -42.71
CA LEU A 814 -2.32 6.81 -43.27
C LEU A 814 -2.34 7.09 -44.78
N GLU A 815 -3.34 6.63 -45.53
CA GLU A 815 -3.45 6.80 -46.99
C GLU A 815 -4.26 8.05 -47.38
N VAL A 816 -4.91 8.70 -46.41
CA VAL A 816 -5.72 9.90 -46.67
C VAL A 816 -4.81 11.07 -47.04
N LEU A 817 -5.04 11.65 -48.22
CA LEU A 817 -4.33 12.83 -48.70
C LEU A 817 -5.00 14.11 -48.16
N PRO A 818 -4.29 14.94 -47.36
CA PRO A 818 -4.84 16.20 -46.86
C PRO A 818 -4.93 17.24 -47.97
N THR A 819 -6.00 18.05 -48.00
CA THR A 819 -6.15 19.12 -49.01
C THR A 819 -5.65 20.49 -48.54
N SER A 820 -5.46 20.66 -47.24
CA SER A 820 -4.88 21.85 -46.62
C SER A 820 -4.13 21.47 -45.34
N ILE A 821 -3.30 22.37 -44.84
CA ILE A 821 -2.46 22.11 -43.65
C ILE A 821 -3.29 21.91 -42.36
N HIS A 822 -4.52 22.45 -42.31
CA HIS A 822 -5.47 22.25 -41.22
C HIS A 822 -6.68 21.39 -41.62
N ASP A 823 -6.54 20.53 -42.66
CA ASP A 823 -7.64 19.66 -43.10
C ASP A 823 -8.02 18.66 -42.01
N ARG A 824 -9.32 18.40 -41.89
CA ARG A 824 -9.90 17.63 -40.78
C ARG A 824 -10.30 16.23 -41.22
N SER A 825 -10.26 15.29 -40.27
CA SER A 825 -10.77 13.93 -40.44
C SER A 825 -11.46 13.44 -39.17
N GLY A 826 -12.46 12.58 -39.34
CA GLY A 826 -12.94 11.72 -38.27
C GLY A 826 -12.03 10.49 -38.18
N ILE A 827 -11.81 9.94 -36.99
CA ILE A 827 -10.89 8.82 -36.79
C ILE A 827 -11.51 7.72 -35.92
N PHE A 828 -11.18 6.48 -36.25
CA PHE A 828 -11.35 5.31 -35.41
C PHE A 828 -10.02 4.57 -35.34
N MET A 829 -9.46 4.40 -34.16
CA MET A 829 -8.15 3.77 -33.99
C MET A 829 -8.05 2.91 -32.73
N GLY A 830 -7.25 1.86 -32.80
CA GLY A 830 -6.95 0.99 -31.66
C GLY A 830 -6.72 -0.46 -32.06
N SER A 831 -7.21 -1.37 -31.22
CA SER A 831 -7.13 -2.82 -31.39
C SER A 831 -7.68 -3.26 -32.76
N ALA A 832 -6.90 -4.04 -33.51
CA ALA A 832 -7.25 -4.43 -34.87
C ALA A 832 -8.62 -5.13 -34.99
N ASP A 833 -8.98 -5.98 -34.03
CA ASP A 833 -10.27 -6.68 -34.01
C ASP A 833 -11.43 -5.75 -33.66
N GLU A 834 -11.17 -4.68 -32.90
CA GLU A 834 -12.20 -3.70 -32.52
C GLU A 834 -12.48 -2.74 -33.68
N VAL A 835 -11.44 -2.30 -34.39
CA VAL A 835 -11.59 -1.49 -35.61
C VAL A 835 -12.27 -2.28 -36.72
N ALA A 836 -12.02 -3.59 -36.82
CA ALA A 836 -12.73 -4.46 -37.78
C ALA A 836 -14.26 -4.47 -37.56
N LYS A 837 -14.71 -4.42 -36.30
CA LYS A 837 -16.15 -4.32 -35.98
C LYS A 837 -16.75 -2.98 -36.40
N VAL A 838 -15.98 -1.89 -36.33
CA VAL A 838 -16.41 -0.59 -36.88
C VAL A 838 -16.64 -0.71 -38.37
N ILE A 839 -15.67 -1.27 -39.11
CA ILE A 839 -15.77 -1.47 -40.55
C ILE A 839 -17.01 -2.31 -40.89
N GLU A 840 -17.23 -3.40 -40.16
CA GLU A 840 -18.40 -4.27 -40.34
C GLU A 840 -19.71 -3.53 -40.09
N ALA A 841 -19.80 -2.73 -39.03
CA ALA A 841 -20.99 -1.93 -38.73
C ALA A 841 -21.25 -0.79 -39.73
N HIS A 842 -20.24 -0.42 -40.54
CA HIS A 842 -20.34 0.63 -41.56
C HIS A 842 -20.45 0.11 -42.99
N LYS A 843 -20.49 -1.21 -43.19
CA LYS A 843 -20.98 -1.82 -44.43
C LYS A 843 -22.50 -1.64 -44.46
#